data_AF-A0A8H7R5X6-F1
#
_entry.id   AF-A0A8H7R5X6-F1
#
_cell.length_a   1.000
_cell.length_b   1.000
_cell.length_c   1.000
_cell.angle_alpha   90.00
_cell.angle_beta   90.00
_cell.angle_gamma   90.00
#
_symmetry.space_group_name_H-M   'P 1'
#
loop_
_entity.id
_entity.type
_entity.pdbx_description
1 polymer ?
#
loop_
_entity_poly.entity_id
_entity_poly.type
_entity_poly.pdbx_seq_one_letter_code
_entity_poly.pdbx_strand_id
1 'polypeptide(L)'
;MSVYQQSRRTFGNKSVLPTTNDMESKNNLGKSTTEYSSFTIFVTKSCLARPVLFGLTRKQLSLIVLVVQNSTLVLMMRYSRIVQKPGQTMYIASTAVFLAEVLKIIACLVVMRHQQGSWDRFSSMVRREILGKPSETLKMLIPSGLYALQNNLLYVALSNLEAATFQVTYQMKIMSTAVFSVALLGRSLTRDKWLALLLLMIGVTLVQSQSMSSTSGTTTSKVDEIILAPQNPFIGLMAVITSCVSSGFAGCYFEKILKTSDTSMWVRNIQLGISGALFSLVGMLAYDIQPIMDGGLLQGYNWLTWVVVANQALGGLLVAIVVKYADNILKGFATSLSIIVSGVISIYLFGFQPSGVFIVGAFIVMSSSYLYGIDFSKRFSRNFTIEEIRGLMDKVTNVRNMSVIAHVDHGKSTLTDSLVSKAGIISSGRAGEARFMDTRKDEQERGITIKSTAISMYFQMANPDDINEIKGQKTNGSAFLINLIDSPGHVDFSSEVTAALRVTDGALVVVDCIDGVCVQTETVLRQALNERIKPVICLNKMDRALLELQLDKEELYNSFARTIESVNVIISTYVDEALGDCQVYPEKGTVAFASGLHGWGFTLRQFAIRYAKKFGVDKEKMMGKLWGENYFNPKTKKWTTKSTDAEGKNLERAFNMFILDPIYRVFDSIMNFKKDQTKVLLEKLEVNLAGDEKDLEGKALLKVVMRKFLPAGDALLEMICIHLPSPVTSQAYRCSQLYEGPTDDECAIGIRACDPNGPLMLYVSKMVPTSDKGRFYAFGRVFSGTVRAGMKDLEEDHAQVPLKTGDPVVQYRETVTAESTIDCLSKSPNKHNRIYMRACPLNDELADEIEAGKISAKDDFKLRARVLADKYEWDVTEARKIWCFGPDGTGPNVLVDITKQVQYLGEIKDSCVAAFQWATKEGPVAEESLRGCRFNILDVTLHADAIHRGGGQIIPTCRRVMYASVLTATPGIQEPVYLVEIQCPDSAIGGIYSCLNRRRGQVFSEEQKVGTPMMAVKAYLPVNESFGFTADLRAATGGQAFPQAVFDHWQIMPGNPTEAGNKVYDIIRTVRKRKGLVEDIPGLDKYYDKL
;
A
#
# COMPACT_ATOMS: atom_id res chain seq x y z
N MET A 1 -1.02 48.13 -19.86
CA MET A 1 -1.21 49.35 -19.04
C MET A 1 -2.11 48.96 -17.88
N SER A 2 -1.84 49.11 -16.58
CA SER A 2 -0.75 49.61 -15.71
C SER A 2 -0.83 48.69 -14.47
N VAL A 3 0.21 48.12 -13.86
CA VAL A 3 1.26 48.72 -13.04
C VAL A 3 2.23 47.57 -12.73
N TYR A 4 3.49 47.66 -13.18
CA TYR A 4 4.59 46.81 -12.70
C TYR A 4 5.90 47.60 -12.88
N GLN A 5 6.16 48.54 -11.96
CA GLN A 5 7.45 49.23 -11.87
C GLN A 5 7.58 50.02 -10.56
N GLN A 6 8.21 49.41 -9.55
CA GLN A 6 8.95 49.99 -8.41
C GLN A 6 9.15 48.84 -7.40
N SER A 7 10.31 48.48 -6.87
CA SER A 7 11.62 49.11 -6.88
C SER A 7 12.68 48.05 -6.54
N ARG A 8 13.77 48.01 -7.32
CA ARG A 8 15.09 47.48 -6.91
C ARG A 8 15.96 48.70 -6.58
N ARG A 9 16.55 48.73 -5.38
CA ARG A 9 17.76 49.44 -4.91
C ARG A 9 17.92 48.92 -3.47
N THR A 10 19.02 48.29 -3.06
CA THR A 10 20.37 48.86 -2.97
C THR A 10 21.46 47.77 -2.95
N PHE A 11 22.62 48.13 -3.50
CA PHE A 11 23.96 47.49 -3.46
C PHE A 11 24.41 47.08 -2.03
N GLY A 12 25.37 46.15 -1.80
CA GLY A 12 26.25 45.43 -2.72
C GLY A 12 27.35 44.61 -2.01
N ASN A 13 28.17 43.95 -2.84
CA ASN A 13 29.57 43.53 -2.67
C ASN A 13 30.03 42.76 -1.40
N LYS A 14 30.38 41.48 -1.55
CA LYS A 14 31.75 41.03 -1.90
C LYS A 14 31.80 39.50 -2.03
N SER A 15 32.40 39.06 -3.13
CA SER A 15 32.93 37.71 -3.36
C SER A 15 34.05 37.38 -2.37
N VAL A 16 34.20 36.10 -2.01
CA VAL A 16 35.47 35.34 -1.87
C VAL A 16 35.11 33.89 -1.51
N LEU A 17 35.40 32.95 -2.43
CA LEU A 17 35.60 31.54 -2.12
C LEU A 17 36.88 31.38 -1.28
N PRO A 18 36.97 30.38 -0.40
CA PRO A 18 38.17 29.56 -0.47
C PRO A 18 37.93 28.05 -0.45
N THR A 19 38.84 27.45 -1.21
CA THR A 19 39.27 26.08 -1.47
C THR A 19 39.45 25.13 -0.29
N THR A 20 39.36 23.85 -0.64
CA THR A 20 39.81 22.64 0.05
C THR A 20 41.31 22.61 0.35
N ASN A 21 41.66 22.21 1.59
CA ASN A 21 42.77 21.34 2.02
C ASN A 21 43.41 21.85 3.32
N ASP A 22 43.27 21.07 4.41
CA ASP A 22 44.37 20.79 5.34
C ASP A 22 44.05 19.61 6.27
N MET A 23 45.12 18.90 6.63
CA MET A 23 45.22 17.51 7.10
C MET A 23 44.80 17.21 8.55
N GLU A 24 44.40 15.94 8.72
CA GLU A 24 44.70 14.96 9.79
C GLU A 24 44.84 15.34 11.29
N SER A 25 44.12 14.52 12.07
CA SER A 25 44.42 14.00 13.41
C SER A 25 44.07 14.87 14.63
N LYS A 26 43.05 14.42 15.36
CA LYS A 26 43.14 14.08 16.80
C LYS A 26 41.83 13.42 17.27
N ASN A 27 41.96 12.15 17.65
CA ASN A 27 40.99 11.45 18.49
C ASN A 27 40.79 12.23 19.81
N ASN A 28 39.53 12.52 20.18
CA ASN A 28 39.10 12.38 21.57
C ASN A 28 37.57 12.29 21.69
N LEU A 29 37.16 11.36 22.54
CA LEU A 29 35.79 10.96 22.90
C LEU A 29 34.89 12.15 23.32
N GLY A 30 33.65 12.14 22.82
CA GLY A 30 32.55 12.94 23.35
C GLY A 30 31.22 12.55 22.71
N LYS A 31 30.49 11.63 23.36
CA LYS A 31 29.14 11.22 22.97
C LYS A 31 28.17 12.41 22.97
N SER A 32 27.59 12.73 21.82
CA SER A 32 26.30 13.44 21.74
C SER A 32 25.37 12.69 20.79
N THR A 33 24.65 11.72 21.34
CA THR A 33 23.49 11.10 20.73
C THR A 33 22.32 12.08 20.80
N THR A 34 22.01 12.72 19.68
CA THR A 34 20.78 13.49 19.51
C THR A 34 19.94 12.79 18.44
N GLU A 35 18.88 12.14 18.89
CA GLU A 35 17.88 11.40 18.12
C GLU A 35 17.15 12.33 17.13
N TYR A 36 17.14 11.99 15.84
CA TYR A 36 16.06 12.37 14.92
C TYR A 36 15.81 11.22 13.94
N SER A 37 14.73 10.50 14.17
CA SER A 37 14.26 9.36 13.37
C SER A 37 12.84 9.67 12.91
N SER A 38 12.59 9.72 11.59
CA SER A 38 11.26 9.59 10.98
C SER A 38 11.35 9.43 9.45
N PHE A 39 11.30 8.17 8.99
CA PHE A 39 10.73 7.76 7.70
C PHE A 39 10.04 6.40 7.92
N THR A 40 8.75 6.32 7.60
CA THR A 40 7.90 5.15 7.89
C THR A 40 7.55 4.44 6.58
N ILE A 41 8.13 3.25 6.39
CA ILE A 41 7.70 2.25 5.41
C ILE A 41 6.31 1.75 5.83
N PHE A 42 5.40 1.53 4.87
CA PHE A 42 4.03 1.02 5.08
C PHE A 42 4.06 -0.44 5.59
N VAL A 43 4.42 -0.60 6.86
CA VAL A 43 3.95 -1.71 7.69
C VAL A 43 2.69 -1.20 8.37
N THR A 44 1.62 -1.98 8.29
CA THR A 44 0.37 -1.81 9.05
C THR A 44 0.59 -1.12 10.40
N LYS A 45 -0.30 -0.19 10.76
CA LYS A 45 -0.35 0.76 11.90
C LYS A 45 -0.10 0.19 13.34
N SER A 46 0.60 -0.93 13.50
CA SER A 46 0.85 -1.62 14.77
C SER A 46 2.33 -1.66 15.19
N CYS A 47 3.28 -1.13 14.42
CA CYS A 47 4.71 -1.30 14.70
C CYS A 47 5.53 -0.01 14.48
N LEU A 48 5.53 0.86 15.47
CA LEU A 48 6.64 1.79 15.70
C LEU A 48 7.68 1.08 16.58
N ALA A 49 8.92 1.01 16.11
CA ALA A 49 10.07 0.63 16.92
C ALA A 49 10.11 1.52 18.16
N ARG A 50 9.91 0.92 19.34
CA ARG A 50 10.04 1.63 20.61
C ARG A 50 11.53 1.66 20.93
N PRO A 51 12.14 2.84 21.17
CA PRO A 51 13.55 2.88 21.52
C PRO A 51 13.77 2.05 22.78
N VAL A 52 14.76 1.19 22.67
CA VAL A 52 15.10 0.18 23.66
C VAL A 52 16.23 0.74 24.49
N LEU A 53 15.95 1.15 25.73
CA LEU A 53 16.97 1.59 26.67
C LEU A 53 17.47 0.32 27.39
N PHE A 54 18.77 -0.01 27.29
CA PHE A 54 19.37 -1.21 27.90
C PHE A 54 18.77 -2.56 27.46
N GLY A 55 18.32 -2.71 26.20
CA GLY A 55 17.70 -3.96 25.75
C GLY A 55 16.23 -4.15 26.19
N LEU A 56 15.66 -3.20 26.95
CA LEU A 56 14.28 -3.24 27.45
C LEU A 56 13.36 -2.26 26.70
N THR A 57 12.16 -2.73 26.35
CA THR A 57 11.13 -1.86 25.74
C THR A 57 10.62 -0.82 26.75
N ARG A 58 10.16 0.35 26.27
CA ARG A 58 9.50 1.38 27.12
C ARG A 58 8.39 0.80 28.03
N LYS A 59 7.70 -0.25 27.56
CA LYS A 59 6.69 -0.98 28.34
C LYS A 59 7.33 -1.73 29.51
N GLN A 60 8.33 -2.57 29.25
CA GLN A 60 9.03 -3.35 30.27
C GLN A 60 9.74 -2.44 31.29
N LEU A 61 10.43 -1.39 30.81
CA LEU A 61 11.10 -0.43 31.66
C LEU A 61 10.10 0.25 32.62
N SER A 62 8.95 0.72 32.11
CA SER A 62 7.94 1.36 32.95
C SER A 62 7.35 0.42 34.03
N LEU A 63 7.19 -0.86 33.72
CA LEU A 63 6.67 -1.86 34.66
C LEU A 63 7.71 -2.21 35.74
N ILE A 64 8.98 -2.39 35.36
CA ILE A 64 10.07 -2.67 36.31
C ILE A 64 10.24 -1.49 37.28
N VAL A 65 10.28 -0.26 36.77
CA VAL A 65 10.41 0.93 37.60
C VAL A 65 9.21 1.08 38.55
N LEU A 66 8.00 0.73 38.10
CA LEU A 66 6.81 0.72 38.96
C LEU A 66 6.88 -0.34 40.06
N VAL A 67 7.38 -1.55 39.76
CA VAL A 67 7.59 -2.61 40.77
C VAL A 67 8.57 -2.12 41.84
N VAL A 68 9.71 -1.58 41.42
CA VAL A 68 10.74 -1.06 42.34
C VAL A 68 10.18 0.07 43.19
N GLN A 69 9.51 1.06 42.58
CA GLN A 69 8.94 2.20 43.29
C GLN A 69 7.86 1.77 44.31
N ASN A 70 6.98 0.83 43.96
CA ASN A 70 5.97 0.34 44.89
C ASN A 70 6.60 -0.45 46.05
N SER A 71 7.59 -1.30 45.78
CA SER A 71 8.29 -2.06 46.82
C SER A 71 9.03 -1.13 47.78
N THR A 72 9.73 -0.11 47.28
CA THR A 72 10.39 0.88 48.14
C THR A 72 9.39 1.72 48.92
N LEU A 73 8.25 2.09 48.35
CA LEU A 73 7.21 2.84 49.07
C LEU A 73 6.70 2.06 50.29
N VAL A 74 6.37 0.77 50.10
CA VAL A 74 5.88 -0.09 51.19
C VAL A 74 6.93 -0.24 52.30
N LEU A 75 8.20 -0.49 51.94
CA LEU A 75 9.29 -0.65 52.89
C LEU A 75 9.59 0.65 53.65
N MET A 76 9.63 1.79 52.95
CA MET A 76 9.89 3.09 53.57
C MET A 76 8.75 3.55 54.47
N MET A 77 7.49 3.28 54.09
CA MET A 77 6.32 3.52 54.94
C MET A 77 6.35 2.68 56.23
N ARG A 78 6.84 1.44 56.15
CA ARG A 78 7.01 0.57 57.32
C ARG A 78 8.17 1.07 58.20
N TYR A 79 9.30 1.40 57.58
CA TYR A 79 10.49 1.88 58.26
C TYR A 79 10.27 3.23 58.97
N SER A 80 9.54 4.17 58.33
CA SER A 80 9.23 5.49 58.90
C SER A 80 8.36 5.42 60.15
N ARG A 81 7.59 4.33 60.31
CA ARG A 81 6.76 4.08 61.50
C ARG A 81 7.51 3.34 62.61
N ILE A 82 8.52 2.53 62.29
CA ILE A 82 9.27 1.73 63.28
C ILE A 82 10.42 2.53 63.92
N VAL A 83 11.07 3.43 63.18
CA VAL A 83 12.30 4.12 63.61
C VAL A 83 12.04 5.45 64.34
N GLN A 84 10.83 5.65 64.87
CA GLN A 84 10.53 6.88 65.61
C GLN A 84 11.24 6.91 66.97
N LYS A 85 11.87 8.04 67.28
CA LYS A 85 12.47 8.29 68.60
C LYS A 85 11.37 8.42 69.67
N PRO A 86 11.60 7.98 70.91
CA PRO A 86 10.63 8.14 72.00
C PRO A 86 10.22 9.62 72.15
N GLY A 87 8.92 9.92 72.08
CA GLY A 87 8.36 11.26 72.25
C GLY A 87 8.11 12.08 70.97
N GLN A 88 8.40 11.56 69.77
CA GLN A 88 8.11 12.26 68.51
C GLN A 88 6.68 11.99 68.03
N THR A 89 5.93 13.04 67.67
CA THR A 89 4.56 12.95 67.15
C THR A 89 4.54 12.35 65.74
N MET A 90 3.58 11.46 65.46
CA MET A 90 3.46 10.84 64.14
C MET A 90 3.02 11.84 63.08
N TYR A 91 3.54 11.69 61.86
CA TYR A 91 3.06 12.49 60.74
C TYR A 91 1.65 12.06 60.33
N ILE A 92 0.83 13.04 59.99
CA ILE A 92 -0.55 12.81 59.57
C ILE A 92 -0.54 12.29 58.12
N ALA A 93 -1.19 11.15 57.87
CA ALA A 93 -1.15 10.51 56.56
C ALA A 93 -1.88 11.31 55.47
N SER A 94 -2.98 12.00 55.82
CA SER A 94 -3.75 12.83 54.89
C SER A 94 -2.96 14.06 54.41
N THR A 95 -2.16 14.68 55.28
CA THR A 95 -1.28 15.80 54.90
C THR A 95 -0.19 15.33 53.93
N ALA A 96 0.32 14.10 54.10
CA ALA A 96 1.33 13.52 53.22
C ALA A 96 0.77 13.23 51.81
N VAL A 97 -0.48 12.74 51.74
CA VAL A 97 -1.18 12.52 50.46
C VAL A 97 -1.41 13.84 49.72
N PHE A 98 -1.88 14.88 50.44
CA PHE A 98 -2.08 16.21 49.85
C PHE A 98 -0.77 16.81 49.31
N LEU A 99 0.31 16.77 50.10
CA LEU A 99 1.63 17.26 49.69
C LEU A 99 2.22 16.46 48.52
N ALA A 100 1.95 15.15 48.43
CA ALA A 100 2.37 14.33 47.30
C ALA A 100 1.67 14.74 45.99
N GLU A 101 0.38 15.12 46.03
CA GLU A 101 -0.33 15.65 44.86
C GLU A 101 0.20 17.03 44.45
N VAL A 102 0.51 17.91 45.41
CA VAL A 102 1.14 19.21 45.12
C VAL A 102 2.52 19.03 44.47
N LEU A 103 3.36 18.15 45.03
CA LEU A 103 4.69 17.87 44.50
C LEU A 103 4.65 17.28 43.07
N LYS A 104 3.65 16.44 42.79
CA LYS A 104 3.39 15.88 41.44
C LYS A 104 3.10 16.97 40.41
N ILE A 105 2.29 17.97 40.76
CA ILE A 105 1.97 19.11 39.89
C ILE A 105 3.25 19.92 39.61
N ILE A 106 4.04 20.23 40.65
CA ILE A 106 5.30 20.97 40.52
C ILE A 106 6.27 20.23 39.60
N ALA A 107 6.46 18.92 39.81
CA ALA A 107 7.33 18.10 38.97
C ALA A 107 6.91 18.12 37.49
N CYS A 108 5.60 18.04 37.20
CA CYS A 108 5.11 18.13 35.82
C CYS A 108 5.36 19.52 35.20
N LEU A 109 5.17 20.60 35.96
CA LEU A 109 5.43 21.96 35.48
C LEU A 109 6.91 22.19 35.16
N VAL A 110 7.82 21.67 36.00
CA VAL A 110 9.28 21.73 35.75
C VAL A 110 9.67 20.97 34.49
N VAL A 111 9.16 19.75 34.33
CA VAL A 111 9.43 18.94 33.12
C VAL A 111 8.89 19.62 31.87
N MET A 112 7.70 20.22 31.93
CA MET A 112 7.13 20.98 30.82
C MET A 112 7.92 22.24 30.49
N ARG A 113 8.43 22.95 31.51
CA ARG A 113 9.29 24.12 31.32
C ARG A 113 10.60 23.74 30.64
N HIS A 114 11.20 22.60 31.01
CA HIS A 114 12.41 22.09 30.39
C HIS A 114 12.18 21.68 28.93
N GLN A 115 11.05 21.03 28.62
CA GLN A 115 10.72 20.60 27.26
C GLN A 115 10.51 21.75 26.27
N GLN A 116 9.98 22.90 26.71
CA GLN A 116 9.64 24.00 25.80
C GLN A 116 10.78 25.00 25.53
N GLY A 117 11.86 24.96 26.33
CA GLY A 117 13.05 25.82 26.20
C GLY A 117 12.82 27.29 26.57
N SER A 118 11.74 27.92 26.09
CA SER A 118 11.38 29.34 26.29
C SER A 118 10.19 29.56 27.22
N TRP A 119 10.23 30.65 27.99
CA TRP A 119 9.18 31.05 28.94
C TRP A 119 7.85 31.43 28.27
N ASP A 120 7.88 32.08 27.10
CA ASP A 120 6.66 32.53 26.40
C ASP A 120 5.86 31.35 25.83
N ARG A 121 6.56 30.36 25.28
CA ARG A 121 5.95 29.11 24.80
C ARG A 121 5.37 28.29 25.94
N PHE A 122 6.06 28.26 27.08
CA PHE A 122 5.56 27.59 28.29
C PHE A 122 4.26 28.24 28.80
N SER A 123 4.26 29.58 28.98
CA SER A 123 3.10 30.32 29.49
C SER A 123 1.88 30.22 28.56
N SER A 124 2.09 30.37 27.26
CA SER A 124 1.01 30.22 26.26
C SER A 124 0.44 28.79 26.22
N MET A 125 1.29 27.76 26.29
CA MET A 125 0.85 26.36 26.34
C MET A 125 0.05 26.04 27.61
N VAL A 126 0.52 26.50 28.78
CA VAL A 126 -0.19 26.32 30.06
C VAL A 126 -1.57 27.00 30.00
N ARG A 127 -1.63 28.24 29.52
CA ARG A 127 -2.90 28.98 29.37
C ARG A 127 -3.84 28.27 28.40
N ARG A 128 -3.34 27.79 27.26
CA ARG A 128 -4.16 27.14 26.23
C ARG A 128 -4.69 25.78 26.65
N GLU A 129 -3.85 24.93 27.22
CA GLU A 129 -4.21 23.52 27.51
C GLU A 129 -4.87 23.32 28.87
N ILE A 130 -4.56 24.15 29.88
CA ILE A 130 -5.14 24.01 31.24
C ILE A 130 -6.33 24.94 31.42
N LEU A 131 -6.19 26.24 31.10
CA LEU A 131 -7.25 27.24 31.28
C LEU A 131 -8.19 27.35 30.07
N GLY A 132 -7.68 27.14 28.85
CA GLY A 132 -8.45 27.25 27.61
C GLY A 132 -9.37 26.07 27.27
N LYS A 133 -9.33 24.97 28.06
CA LYS A 133 -10.12 23.75 27.83
C LYS A 133 -10.74 23.20 29.13
N PRO A 134 -11.70 23.90 29.76
CA PRO A 134 -12.27 23.50 31.04
C PRO A 134 -13.01 22.15 30.98
N SER A 135 -13.62 21.80 29.85
CA SER A 135 -14.31 20.53 29.64
C SER A 135 -13.39 19.31 29.72
N GLU A 136 -12.13 19.46 29.29
CA GLU A 136 -11.12 18.40 29.34
C GLU A 136 -10.57 18.21 30.76
N THR A 137 -10.43 19.30 31.51
CA THR A 137 -10.07 19.26 32.94
C THR A 137 -11.20 18.66 33.78
N LEU A 138 -12.46 18.95 33.46
CA LEU A 138 -13.62 18.40 34.16
C LEU A 138 -13.75 16.88 34.01
N LYS A 139 -13.36 16.32 32.85
CA LYS A 139 -13.30 14.86 32.65
C LYS A 139 -12.33 14.16 33.61
N MET A 140 -11.28 14.85 34.08
CA MET A 140 -10.32 14.31 35.05
C MET A 140 -10.84 14.32 36.50
N LEU A 141 -11.94 15.03 36.77
CA LEU A 141 -12.60 15.02 38.07
C LEU A 141 -13.21 13.65 38.38
N ILE A 142 -13.71 12.94 37.36
CA ILE A 142 -14.34 11.62 37.48
C ILE A 142 -13.36 10.58 38.07
N PRO A 143 -12.19 10.31 37.45
CA PRO A 143 -11.26 9.33 38.01
C PRO A 143 -10.72 9.77 39.37
N SER A 144 -10.38 11.06 39.58
CA SER A 144 -9.89 11.55 40.88
C SER A 144 -10.93 11.40 41.99
N GLY A 145 -12.21 11.71 41.71
CA GLY A 145 -13.30 11.58 42.67
C GLY A 145 -13.61 10.12 43.01
N LEU A 146 -13.55 9.22 42.02
CA LEU A 146 -13.72 7.79 42.26
C LEU A 146 -12.56 7.18 43.06
N TYR A 147 -11.33 7.65 42.87
CA TYR A 147 -10.20 7.26 43.72
C TYR A 147 -10.34 7.78 45.15
N ALA A 148 -10.86 8.99 45.35
CA ALA A 148 -11.15 9.53 46.67
C ALA A 148 -12.26 8.73 47.37
N LEU A 149 -13.35 8.43 46.66
CA LEU A 149 -14.45 7.58 47.14
C LEU A 149 -13.93 6.18 47.51
N GLN A 150 -13.11 5.57 46.67
CA GLN A 150 -12.47 4.29 46.95
C GLN A 150 -11.73 4.33 48.28
N ASN A 151 -10.89 5.35 48.53
CA ASN A 151 -10.12 5.45 49.77
C ASN A 151 -11.02 5.52 51.00
N ASN A 152 -12.10 6.30 50.97
CA ASN A 152 -13.05 6.39 52.09
C ASN A 152 -13.81 5.08 52.32
N LEU A 153 -14.23 4.39 51.26
CA LEU A 153 -14.90 3.08 51.36
C LEU A 153 -13.97 2.01 51.94
N LEU A 154 -12.65 2.10 51.73
CA LEU A 154 -11.69 1.18 52.34
C LEU A 154 -11.63 1.36 53.87
N TYR A 155 -11.76 2.58 54.39
CA TYR A 155 -11.85 2.81 55.84
C TYR A 155 -13.13 2.22 56.42
N VAL A 156 -14.28 2.43 55.76
CA VAL A 156 -15.58 1.86 56.18
C VAL A 156 -15.53 0.33 56.15
N ALA A 157 -14.87 -0.25 55.15
CA ALA A 157 -14.69 -1.67 55.07
C ALA A 157 -13.79 -2.22 56.19
N LEU A 158 -12.67 -1.57 56.48
CA LEU A 158 -11.75 -1.96 57.56
C LEU A 158 -12.37 -1.84 58.96
N SER A 159 -13.32 -0.92 59.16
CA SER A 159 -14.02 -0.78 60.45
C SER A 159 -15.15 -1.79 60.65
N ASN A 160 -15.59 -2.48 59.58
CA ASN A 160 -16.74 -3.38 59.60
C ASN A 160 -16.43 -4.83 59.18
N LEU A 161 -15.23 -5.11 58.68
CA LEU A 161 -14.75 -6.45 58.33
C LEU A 161 -13.49 -6.81 59.11
N GLU A 162 -13.36 -8.10 59.40
CA GLU A 162 -12.09 -8.67 59.81
C GLU A 162 -11.02 -8.45 58.73
N ALA A 163 -9.79 -8.14 59.15
CA ALA A 163 -8.69 -7.81 58.25
C ALA A 163 -8.41 -8.90 57.20
N ALA A 164 -8.59 -10.19 57.52
CA ALA A 164 -8.39 -11.29 56.55
C ALA A 164 -9.43 -11.22 55.44
N THR A 165 -10.70 -11.12 55.84
CA THR A 165 -11.84 -11.03 54.95
C THR A 165 -11.75 -9.79 54.06
N PHE A 166 -11.30 -8.66 54.61
CA PHE A 166 -11.04 -7.44 53.85
C PHE A 166 -9.95 -7.63 52.77
N GLN A 167 -8.78 -8.14 53.14
CA GLN A 167 -7.64 -8.30 52.22
C GLN A 167 -7.97 -9.24 51.06
N VAL A 168 -8.60 -10.39 51.35
CA VAL A 168 -9.02 -11.37 50.35
C VAL A 168 -10.02 -10.75 49.37
N THR A 169 -11.05 -10.08 49.90
CA THR A 169 -12.13 -9.52 49.09
C THR A 169 -11.64 -8.34 48.25
N TYR A 170 -10.68 -7.56 48.74
CA TYR A 170 -10.12 -6.42 48.01
C TYR A 170 -9.34 -6.82 46.74
N GLN A 171 -8.87 -8.06 46.64
CA GLN A 171 -8.22 -8.56 45.41
C GLN A 171 -9.18 -8.73 44.22
N MET A 172 -10.50 -8.69 44.47
CA MET A 172 -11.51 -8.68 43.41
C MET A 172 -11.37 -7.46 42.47
N LYS A 173 -10.65 -6.41 42.91
CA LYS A 173 -10.25 -5.26 42.09
C LYS A 173 -9.51 -5.63 40.80
N ILE A 174 -8.72 -6.71 40.80
CA ILE A 174 -8.00 -7.17 39.60
C ILE A 174 -9.02 -7.63 38.54
N MET A 175 -10.04 -8.37 38.98
CA MET A 175 -11.12 -8.85 38.11
C MET A 175 -12.03 -7.73 37.63
N SER A 176 -12.42 -6.78 38.50
CA SER A 176 -13.22 -5.62 38.09
C SER A 176 -12.52 -4.78 37.02
N THR A 177 -11.19 -4.59 37.16
CA THR A 177 -10.37 -3.91 36.16
C THR A 177 -10.38 -4.63 34.81
N ALA A 178 -10.30 -5.96 34.80
CA ALA A 178 -10.36 -6.74 33.57
C ALA A 178 -11.74 -6.62 32.86
N VAL A 179 -12.83 -6.70 33.62
CA VAL A 179 -14.21 -6.55 33.10
C VAL A 179 -14.39 -5.17 32.45
N PHE A 180 -14.00 -4.09 33.12
CA PHE A 180 -14.10 -2.74 32.55
C PHE A 180 -13.11 -2.50 31.40
N SER A 181 -11.98 -3.18 31.37
CA SER A 181 -11.05 -3.14 30.22
C SER A 181 -11.69 -3.73 28.96
N VAL A 182 -12.52 -4.76 29.10
CA VAL A 182 -13.32 -5.30 27.99
C VAL A 182 -14.47 -4.35 27.63
N ALA A 183 -15.25 -3.91 28.62
CA ALA A 183 -16.46 -3.12 28.39
C ALA A 183 -16.20 -1.67 27.89
N LEU A 184 -15.22 -0.95 28.44
CA LEU A 184 -14.98 0.47 28.12
C LEU A 184 -13.97 0.70 27.00
N LEU A 185 -12.99 -0.21 26.85
CA LEU A 185 -11.90 -0.12 25.86
C LEU A 185 -12.08 -1.08 24.67
N GLY A 186 -13.11 -1.95 24.68
CA GLY A 186 -13.42 -2.86 23.56
C GLY A 186 -12.39 -3.99 23.37
N ARG A 187 -11.66 -4.38 24.41
CA ARG A 187 -10.62 -5.43 24.32
C ARG A 187 -11.23 -6.83 24.33
N SER A 188 -10.68 -7.74 23.56
CA SER A 188 -10.98 -9.18 23.64
C SER A 188 -9.90 -9.92 24.44
N LEU A 189 -10.29 -10.48 25.59
CA LEU A 189 -9.43 -11.33 26.41
C LEU A 189 -9.71 -12.80 26.09
N THR A 190 -8.66 -13.59 25.79
CA THR A 190 -8.77 -15.03 25.55
C THR A 190 -9.05 -15.78 26.85
N ARG A 191 -9.55 -17.03 26.75
CA ARG A 191 -9.82 -17.90 27.90
C ARG A 191 -8.59 -18.05 28.80
N ASP A 192 -7.40 -18.17 28.21
CA ASP A 192 -6.13 -18.29 28.95
C ASP A 192 -5.78 -17.02 29.74
N LYS A 193 -6.09 -15.84 29.19
CA LYS A 193 -5.85 -14.56 29.88
C LYS A 193 -6.82 -14.36 31.04
N TRP A 194 -8.07 -14.82 30.90
CA TRP A 194 -9.02 -14.87 32.02
C TRP A 194 -8.56 -15.85 33.11
N LEU A 195 -8.06 -17.02 32.72
CA LEU A 195 -7.48 -17.99 33.66
C LEU A 195 -6.27 -17.41 34.40
N ALA A 196 -5.37 -16.73 33.69
CA ALA A 196 -4.21 -16.08 34.29
C ALA A 196 -4.60 -14.99 35.32
N LEU A 197 -5.65 -14.21 35.05
CA LEU A 197 -6.15 -13.20 35.98
C LEU A 197 -6.78 -13.84 37.24
N LEU A 198 -7.49 -14.95 37.09
CA LEU A 198 -8.05 -15.71 38.20
C LEU A 198 -6.95 -16.33 39.07
N LEU A 199 -5.92 -16.90 38.45
CA LEU A 199 -4.74 -17.41 39.15
C LEU A 199 -3.97 -16.30 39.87
N LEU A 200 -3.86 -15.11 39.26
CA LEU A 200 -3.23 -13.95 39.89
C LEU A 200 -3.99 -13.56 41.17
N MET A 201 -5.32 -13.48 41.12
CA MET A 201 -6.15 -13.16 42.28
C MET A 201 -5.92 -14.16 43.42
N ILE A 202 -5.95 -15.46 43.13
CA ILE A 202 -5.69 -16.52 44.12
C ILE A 202 -4.29 -16.38 44.73
N GLY A 203 -3.28 -16.20 43.89
CA GLY A 203 -1.89 -16.09 44.34
C GLY A 203 -1.65 -14.87 45.25
N VAL A 204 -2.21 -13.71 44.90
CA VAL A 204 -2.07 -12.50 45.72
C VAL A 204 -2.78 -12.66 47.06
N THR A 205 -3.98 -13.24 47.07
CA THR A 205 -4.72 -13.53 48.29
C THR A 205 -3.93 -14.42 49.26
N LEU A 206 -3.26 -15.46 48.75
CA LEU A 206 -2.43 -16.35 49.56
C LEU A 206 -1.21 -15.62 50.16
N VAL A 207 -0.53 -14.80 49.36
CA VAL A 207 0.64 -14.00 49.82
C VAL A 207 0.26 -13.01 50.91
N GLN A 208 -0.90 -12.38 50.79
CA GLN A 208 -1.35 -11.37 51.75
C GLN A 208 -1.94 -11.96 53.04
N SER A 209 -2.56 -13.15 52.96
CA SER A 209 -3.13 -13.85 54.12
C SER A 209 -2.07 -14.14 55.21
N GLN A 210 -0.84 -14.52 54.83
CA GLN A 210 0.24 -14.74 55.81
C GLN A 210 0.63 -13.46 56.56
N SER A 211 0.60 -12.29 55.91
CA SER A 211 1.03 -11.04 56.54
C SER A 211 0.22 -10.70 57.80
N MET A 212 -0.95 -11.33 57.96
CA MET A 212 -1.83 -11.16 59.09
C MET A 212 -1.45 -12.05 60.28
N SER A 213 -1.07 -13.32 60.05
CA SER A 213 -0.77 -14.27 61.13
C SER A 213 0.54 -13.99 61.86
N SER A 214 1.47 -13.25 61.26
CA SER A 214 2.71 -12.78 61.91
C SER A 214 2.50 -11.62 62.90
N THR A 215 1.31 -11.02 62.98
CA THR A 215 1.03 -9.89 63.90
C THR A 215 0.33 -10.35 65.19
N SER A 216 -0.24 -11.55 65.21
CA SER A 216 -1.01 -12.09 66.34
C SER A 216 -0.17 -12.81 67.40
N GLY A 217 1.16 -12.77 67.28
CA GLY A 217 2.06 -13.71 67.94
C GLY A 217 3.09 -13.09 68.87
N THR A 218 2.74 -12.17 69.77
CA THR A 218 3.49 -11.97 71.04
C THR A 218 2.67 -11.15 72.04
N THR A 219 2.84 -11.48 73.34
CA THR A 219 2.23 -10.88 74.55
C THR A 219 0.78 -11.27 74.90
N THR A 220 0.67 -12.43 75.55
CA THR A 220 -0.22 -12.63 76.70
C THR A 220 0.10 -11.58 77.77
N SER A 221 -0.74 -10.55 77.92
CA SER A 221 -0.92 -9.81 79.18
C SER A 221 -2.23 -9.02 79.15
N LYS A 222 -3.05 -9.24 80.18
CA LYS A 222 -4.33 -8.58 80.47
C LYS A 222 -4.18 -7.04 80.45
N VAL A 223 -5.05 -6.30 79.75
CA VAL A 223 -5.65 -4.99 80.12
C VAL A 223 -6.79 -4.67 79.12
N ASP A 224 -7.96 -4.37 79.70
CA ASP A 224 -9.15 -3.62 79.25
C ASP A 224 -9.98 -3.98 78.00
N GLU A 225 -11.28 -4.16 78.24
CA GLU A 225 -12.39 -4.10 77.29
C GLU A 225 -12.36 -2.78 76.51
N ILE A 226 -11.77 -2.81 75.32
CA ILE A 226 -12.11 -1.84 74.28
C ILE A 226 -13.50 -2.24 73.78
N ILE A 227 -14.50 -1.41 74.06
CA ILE A 227 -15.84 -1.49 73.46
C ILE A 227 -15.66 -1.43 71.93
N LEU A 228 -15.58 -2.59 71.29
CA LEU A 228 -15.57 -2.68 69.83
C LEU A 228 -16.95 -2.24 69.34
N ALA A 229 -16.97 -1.18 68.52
CA ALA A 229 -18.17 -0.77 67.80
C ALA A 229 -18.78 -1.99 67.09
N PRO A 230 -20.12 -2.14 67.07
CA PRO A 230 -20.76 -3.29 66.45
C PRO A 230 -20.36 -3.37 64.98
N GLN A 231 -19.59 -4.40 64.62
CA GLN A 231 -19.17 -4.64 63.25
C GLN A 231 -20.37 -5.16 62.46
N ASN A 232 -20.65 -4.56 61.30
CA ASN A 232 -21.65 -5.07 60.38
C ASN A 232 -20.96 -5.63 59.12
N PRO A 233 -20.73 -6.96 59.06
CA PRO A 233 -20.00 -7.58 57.95
C PRO A 233 -20.63 -7.33 56.59
N PHE A 234 -21.96 -7.13 56.53
CA PHE A 234 -22.66 -6.84 55.29
C PHE A 234 -22.33 -5.45 54.75
N ILE A 235 -22.35 -4.43 55.61
CA ILE A 235 -21.95 -3.05 55.26
C ILE A 235 -20.48 -3.04 54.83
N GLY A 236 -19.64 -3.75 55.58
CA GLY A 236 -18.23 -3.88 55.26
C GLY A 236 -17.97 -4.56 53.90
N LEU A 237 -18.66 -5.67 53.60
CA LEU A 237 -18.54 -6.38 52.32
C LEU A 237 -19.00 -5.51 51.14
N MET A 238 -20.14 -4.82 51.29
CA MET A 238 -20.64 -3.90 50.28
C MET A 238 -19.69 -2.74 50.03
N ALA A 239 -19.03 -2.21 51.08
CA ALA A 239 -18.02 -1.17 50.96
C ALA A 239 -16.79 -1.66 50.17
N VAL A 240 -16.30 -2.88 50.42
CA VAL A 240 -15.16 -3.45 49.66
C VAL A 240 -15.53 -3.66 48.19
N ILE A 241 -16.68 -4.27 47.90
CA ILE A 241 -17.10 -4.52 46.51
C ILE A 241 -17.26 -3.20 45.75
N THR A 242 -17.93 -2.21 46.36
CA THR A 242 -18.12 -0.88 45.77
C THR A 242 -16.76 -0.19 45.53
N SER A 243 -15.81 -0.33 46.46
CA SER A 243 -14.45 0.20 46.28
C SER A 243 -13.68 -0.49 45.14
N CYS A 244 -13.87 -1.80 44.94
CA CYS A 244 -13.21 -2.55 43.87
C CYS A 244 -13.77 -2.16 42.49
N VAL A 245 -15.09 -1.99 42.39
CA VAL A 245 -15.77 -1.57 41.15
C VAL A 245 -15.39 -0.13 40.80
N SER A 246 -15.43 0.79 41.77
CA SER A 246 -15.06 2.20 41.53
C SER A 246 -13.60 2.34 41.08
N SER A 247 -12.68 1.57 41.70
CA SER A 247 -11.27 1.56 41.32
C SER A 247 -11.03 1.01 39.91
N GLY A 248 -11.69 -0.11 39.56
CA GLY A 248 -11.58 -0.74 38.25
C GLY A 248 -12.10 0.16 37.12
N PHE A 249 -13.23 0.83 37.35
CA PHE A 249 -13.80 1.81 36.43
C PHE A 249 -12.89 3.03 36.28
N ALA A 250 -12.46 3.64 37.40
CA ALA A 250 -11.61 4.83 37.38
C ALA A 250 -10.30 4.62 36.60
N GLY A 251 -9.66 3.46 36.79
CA GLY A 251 -8.45 3.08 36.07
C GLY A 251 -8.66 2.89 34.57
N CYS A 252 -9.73 2.20 34.16
CA CYS A 252 -10.04 1.98 32.73
C CYS A 252 -10.52 3.27 32.03
N TYR A 253 -11.27 4.11 32.73
CA TYR A 253 -11.70 5.42 32.25
C TYR A 253 -10.51 6.36 32.03
N PHE A 254 -9.58 6.41 32.99
CA PHE A 254 -8.34 7.18 32.84
C PHE A 254 -7.46 6.65 31.69
N GLU A 255 -7.37 5.32 31.53
CA GLU A 255 -6.69 4.71 30.39
C GLU A 255 -7.32 5.15 29.05
N LYS A 256 -8.65 5.18 28.97
CA LYS A 256 -9.37 5.64 27.77
C LYS A 256 -9.03 7.08 27.43
N ILE A 257 -9.03 7.98 28.40
CA ILE A 257 -8.71 9.40 28.16
C ILE A 257 -7.25 9.58 27.71
N LEU A 258 -6.31 8.89 28.37
CA LEU A 258 -4.88 8.98 28.03
C LEU A 258 -4.56 8.45 26.63
N LYS A 259 -5.27 7.41 26.16
CA LYS A 259 -5.00 6.77 24.86
C LYS A 259 -5.77 7.40 23.70
N THR A 260 -6.91 8.07 23.97
CA THR A 260 -7.75 8.69 22.92
C THR A 260 -7.39 10.15 22.65
N SER A 261 -6.62 10.82 23.50
CA SER A 261 -6.31 12.25 23.34
C SER A 261 -4.83 12.52 23.00
N ASP A 262 -4.59 13.47 22.08
CA ASP A 262 -3.23 13.86 21.65
C ASP A 262 -2.50 14.80 22.63
N THR A 263 -3.18 15.21 23.70
CA THR A 263 -2.62 16.04 24.77
C THR A 263 -1.45 15.34 25.48
N SER A 264 -0.43 16.12 25.86
CA SER A 264 0.73 15.61 26.59
C SER A 264 0.32 14.92 27.90
N MET A 265 0.99 13.82 28.22
CA MET A 265 0.79 13.08 29.47
C MET A 265 1.08 13.94 30.72
N TRP A 266 2.01 14.89 30.62
CA TRP A 266 2.35 15.81 31.71
C TRP A 266 1.20 16.77 32.00
N VAL A 267 0.52 17.26 30.95
CA VAL A 267 -0.70 18.10 31.08
C VAL A 267 -1.82 17.30 31.73
N ARG A 268 -2.02 16.05 31.32
CA ARG A 268 -3.04 15.18 31.94
C ARG A 268 -2.75 14.87 33.41
N ASN A 269 -1.47 14.70 33.78
CA ASN A 269 -1.07 14.55 35.18
C ASN A 269 -1.29 15.83 36.01
N ILE A 270 -1.11 17.01 35.42
CA ILE A 270 -1.44 18.28 36.10
C ILE A 270 -2.95 18.38 36.30
N GLN A 271 -3.76 18.13 35.27
CA GLN A 271 -5.23 18.15 35.38
C GLN A 271 -5.74 17.17 36.45
N LEU A 272 -5.25 15.92 36.41
CA LEU A 272 -5.58 14.89 37.40
C LEU A 272 -5.10 15.29 38.81
N GLY A 273 -3.89 15.84 38.91
CA GLY A 273 -3.28 16.30 40.16
C GLY A 273 -4.04 17.47 40.79
N ILE A 274 -4.50 18.45 40.00
CA ILE A 274 -5.33 19.57 40.50
C ILE A 274 -6.64 19.03 41.08
N SER A 275 -7.32 18.14 40.36
CA SER A 275 -8.53 17.49 40.87
C SER A 275 -8.25 16.60 42.10
N GLY A 276 -7.12 15.90 42.14
CA GLY A 276 -6.71 15.06 43.27
C GLY A 276 -6.35 15.86 44.52
N ALA A 277 -5.65 16.98 44.37
CA ALA A 277 -5.33 17.92 45.44
C ALA A 277 -6.60 18.51 46.06
N LEU A 278 -7.62 18.82 45.24
CA LEU A 278 -8.93 19.26 45.74
C LEU A 278 -9.57 18.21 46.66
N PHE A 279 -9.69 16.95 46.20
CA PHE A 279 -10.32 15.90 47.01
C PHE A 279 -9.50 15.51 48.24
N SER A 280 -8.18 15.50 48.16
CA SER A 280 -7.31 15.22 49.31
C SER A 280 -7.32 16.36 50.34
N LEU A 281 -7.43 17.61 49.90
CA LEU A 281 -7.64 18.76 50.79
C LEU A 281 -8.97 18.63 51.55
N VAL A 282 -10.06 18.33 50.85
CA VAL A 282 -11.37 18.12 51.48
C VAL A 282 -11.31 16.95 52.47
N GLY A 283 -10.69 15.83 52.10
CA GLY A 283 -10.52 14.68 53.00
C GLY A 283 -9.68 15.02 54.24
N MET A 284 -8.58 15.74 54.07
CA MET A 284 -7.71 16.18 55.16
C MET A 284 -8.44 17.10 56.14
N LEU A 285 -9.24 18.05 55.63
CA LEU A 285 -10.05 18.94 56.46
C LEU A 285 -11.23 18.22 57.14
N ALA A 286 -11.78 17.18 56.52
CA ALA A 286 -12.91 16.45 57.08
C ALA A 286 -12.52 15.54 58.25
N TYR A 287 -11.35 14.88 58.17
CA TYR A 287 -10.95 13.85 59.13
C TYR A 287 -9.88 14.32 60.13
N ASP A 288 -8.94 15.18 59.73
CA ASP A 288 -7.73 15.46 60.50
C ASP A 288 -7.59 16.94 60.91
N ILE A 289 -8.65 17.75 60.81
CA ILE A 289 -8.58 19.18 61.13
C ILE A 289 -8.16 19.46 62.58
N GLN A 290 -8.65 18.68 63.54
CA GLN A 290 -8.31 18.86 64.97
C GLN A 290 -6.81 18.60 65.22
N PRO A 291 -6.21 17.45 64.83
CA PRO A 291 -4.77 17.25 64.89
C PRO A 291 -3.95 18.32 64.15
N ILE A 292 -4.42 18.80 62.99
CA ILE A 292 -3.73 19.83 62.20
C ILE A 292 -3.74 21.19 62.90
N MET A 293 -4.83 21.54 63.59
CA MET A 293 -4.92 22.78 64.36
C MET A 293 -3.98 22.76 65.58
N ASP A 294 -3.81 21.59 66.22
CA ASP A 294 -2.99 21.46 67.42
C ASP A 294 -1.48 21.37 67.13
N GLY A 295 -1.07 20.66 66.07
CA GLY A 295 0.34 20.41 65.76
C GLY A 295 0.87 20.98 64.44
N GLY A 296 0.01 21.64 63.65
CA GLY A 296 0.32 22.18 62.34
C GLY A 296 0.31 21.14 61.21
N LEU A 297 0.26 21.62 59.96
CA LEU A 297 0.18 20.77 58.75
C LEU A 297 1.36 19.79 58.61
N LEU A 298 2.55 20.20 59.07
CA LEU A 298 3.81 19.46 58.95
C LEU A 298 4.23 18.78 60.27
N GLN A 299 3.29 18.56 61.19
CA GLN A 299 3.56 17.84 62.43
C GLN A 299 4.20 16.47 62.13
N GLY A 300 5.28 16.15 62.84
CA GLY A 300 5.95 14.84 62.72
C GLY A 300 6.73 14.62 61.42
N TYR A 301 6.91 15.65 60.57
CA TYR A 301 7.70 15.51 59.33
C TYR A 301 9.20 15.54 59.63
N ASN A 302 9.91 14.49 59.19
CA ASN A 302 11.35 14.43 59.15
C ASN A 302 11.84 14.24 57.70
N TRP A 303 13.16 14.18 57.48
CA TRP A 303 13.71 13.99 56.14
C TRP A 303 13.22 12.68 55.48
N LEU A 304 12.99 11.62 56.27
CA LEU A 304 12.48 10.34 55.79
C LEU A 304 11.01 10.47 55.37
N THR A 305 10.19 11.23 56.10
CA THR A 305 8.81 11.56 55.71
C THR A 305 8.78 12.29 54.36
N TRP A 306 9.71 13.23 54.13
CA TRP A 306 9.82 13.89 52.82
C TRP A 306 10.24 12.94 51.69
N VAL A 307 11.12 11.97 51.96
CA VAL A 307 11.46 10.91 51.00
C VAL A 307 10.24 10.03 50.69
N VAL A 308 9.42 9.71 51.69
CA VAL A 308 8.16 8.97 51.50
C VAL A 308 7.19 9.76 50.63
N VAL A 309 6.98 11.05 50.90
CA VAL A 309 6.11 11.95 50.11
C VAL A 309 6.62 12.07 48.67
N ALA A 310 7.93 12.23 48.47
CA ALA A 310 8.55 12.28 47.14
C ALA A 310 8.37 10.96 46.37
N ASN A 311 8.58 9.83 47.03
CA ASN A 311 8.40 8.50 46.41
C ASN A 311 6.93 8.23 46.07
N GLN A 312 5.99 8.74 46.88
CA GLN A 312 4.55 8.67 46.61
C GLN A 312 4.15 9.54 45.40
N ALA A 313 4.70 10.76 45.28
CA ALA A 313 4.50 11.62 44.12
C ALA A 313 5.05 10.97 42.83
N LEU A 314 6.25 10.39 42.89
CA LEU A 314 6.88 9.64 41.79
C LEU A 314 6.00 8.47 41.32
N GLY A 315 5.46 7.69 42.27
CA GLY A 315 4.55 6.59 41.95
C GLY A 315 3.32 7.06 41.17
N GLY A 316 2.72 8.18 41.56
CA GLY A 316 1.59 8.75 40.82
C GLY A 316 1.93 9.16 39.38
N LEU A 317 3.14 9.65 39.11
CA LEU A 317 3.61 9.96 37.75
C LEU A 317 3.86 8.69 36.93
N LEU A 318 4.47 7.68 37.55
CA LEU A 318 4.77 6.38 36.93
C LEU A 318 3.50 5.64 36.53
N VAL A 319 2.43 5.73 37.33
CA VAL A 319 1.14 5.12 37.00
C VAL A 319 0.61 5.63 35.65
N ALA A 320 0.69 6.93 35.37
CA ALA A 320 0.27 7.47 34.08
C ALA A 320 1.17 7.01 32.93
N ILE A 321 2.48 6.89 33.16
CA ILE A 321 3.45 6.33 32.19
C ILE A 321 3.10 4.88 31.86
N VAL A 322 2.88 4.05 32.87
CA VAL A 322 2.54 2.63 32.71
C VAL A 322 1.19 2.47 32.01
N VAL A 323 0.16 3.22 32.40
CA VAL A 323 -1.15 3.15 31.74
C VAL A 323 -1.06 3.59 30.27
N LYS A 324 -0.22 4.56 29.94
CA LYS A 324 0.00 5.02 28.56
C LYS A 324 0.74 3.99 27.70
N TYR A 325 1.82 3.39 28.19
CA TYR A 325 2.69 2.50 27.40
C TYR A 325 2.40 1.01 27.53
N ALA A 326 1.80 0.59 28.64
CA ALA A 326 1.26 -0.73 28.92
C ALA A 326 -0.27 -0.64 28.98
N ASP A 327 -0.87 -1.03 30.10
CA ASP A 327 -2.30 -0.92 30.39
C ASP A 327 -2.57 -1.05 31.89
N ASN A 328 -3.80 -0.79 32.29
CA ASN A 328 -4.21 -0.82 33.69
C ASN A 328 -4.25 -2.24 34.28
N ILE A 329 -4.32 -3.29 33.44
CA ILE A 329 -4.26 -4.69 33.90
C ILE A 329 -2.81 -5.05 34.29
N LEU A 330 -1.83 -4.74 33.44
CA LEU A 330 -0.41 -5.00 33.70
C LEU A 330 0.13 -4.16 34.86
N LYS A 331 -0.44 -2.97 35.10
CA LYS A 331 -0.22 -2.23 36.35
C LYS A 331 -0.61 -3.09 37.57
N GLY A 332 -1.73 -3.81 37.50
CA GLY A 332 -2.17 -4.76 38.53
C GLY A 332 -1.13 -5.87 38.78
N PHE A 333 -0.62 -6.49 37.72
CA PHE A 333 0.47 -7.48 37.83
C PHE A 333 1.75 -6.89 38.47
N ALA A 334 2.14 -5.66 38.08
CA ALA A 334 3.29 -4.99 38.67
C ALA A 334 3.10 -4.73 40.18
N THR A 335 1.89 -4.34 40.61
CA THR A 335 1.59 -4.20 42.05
C THR A 335 1.66 -5.53 42.77
N SER A 336 1.15 -6.62 42.19
CA SER A 336 1.23 -7.97 42.76
C SER A 336 2.67 -8.47 42.92
N LEU A 337 3.52 -8.23 41.91
CA LEU A 337 4.94 -8.59 41.97
C LEU A 337 5.71 -7.76 43.01
N SER A 338 5.33 -6.48 43.18
CA SER A 338 5.96 -5.59 44.17
C SER A 338 5.75 -6.06 45.61
N ILE A 339 4.62 -6.72 45.90
CA ILE A 339 4.33 -7.32 47.22
C ILE A 339 5.36 -8.43 47.51
N ILE A 340 5.61 -9.31 46.53
CA ILE A 340 6.59 -10.40 46.67
C ILE A 340 7.99 -9.84 46.88
N VAL A 341 8.42 -8.89 46.04
CA VAL A 341 9.74 -8.25 46.16
C VAL A 341 9.91 -7.58 47.53
N SER A 342 8.88 -6.85 48.00
CA SER A 342 8.92 -6.22 49.33
C SER A 342 8.97 -7.25 50.47
N GLY A 343 8.28 -8.39 50.32
CA GLY A 343 8.33 -9.49 51.28
C GLY A 343 9.71 -10.12 51.37
N VAL A 344 10.37 -10.39 50.22
CA VAL A 344 11.73 -10.93 50.16
C VAL A 344 12.74 -9.96 50.78
N ILE A 345 12.67 -8.67 50.46
CA ILE A 345 13.55 -7.66 51.05
C ILE A 345 13.31 -7.55 52.58
N SER A 346 12.06 -7.73 53.03
CA SER A 346 11.73 -7.72 54.46
C SER A 346 12.34 -8.90 55.24
N ILE A 347 12.72 -10.00 54.58
CA ILE A 347 13.47 -11.10 55.21
C ILE A 347 14.81 -10.57 55.73
N TYR A 348 15.53 -9.83 54.87
CA TYR A 348 16.85 -9.31 55.18
C TYR A 348 16.82 -8.06 56.06
N LEU A 349 15.86 -7.15 55.84
CA LEU A 349 15.79 -5.88 56.59
C LEU A 349 15.08 -5.97 57.94
N PHE A 350 14.12 -6.89 58.09
CA PHE A 350 13.22 -6.95 59.25
C PHE A 350 13.07 -8.36 59.85
N GLY A 351 13.85 -9.35 59.39
CA GLY A 351 13.79 -10.71 59.92
C GLY A 351 12.48 -11.45 59.64
N PHE A 352 11.78 -11.11 58.55
CA PHE A 352 10.53 -11.77 58.16
C PHE A 352 10.76 -13.25 57.84
N GLN A 353 10.00 -14.16 58.47
CA GLN A 353 10.06 -15.60 58.16
C GLN A 353 8.97 -16.00 57.14
N PRO A 354 9.33 -16.40 55.91
CA PRO A 354 8.36 -16.80 54.90
C PRO A 354 7.72 -18.15 55.27
N SER A 355 6.38 -18.25 55.26
CA SER A 355 5.68 -19.51 55.47
C SER A 355 5.53 -20.27 54.15
N GLY A 356 5.22 -21.57 54.23
CA GLY A 356 4.91 -22.37 53.04
C GLY A 356 3.80 -21.77 52.18
N VAL A 357 2.80 -21.10 52.79
CA VAL A 357 1.69 -20.45 52.08
C VAL A 357 2.16 -19.27 51.23
N PHE A 358 3.14 -18.49 51.71
CA PHE A 358 3.72 -17.38 50.95
C PHE A 358 4.56 -17.86 49.77
N ILE A 359 5.31 -18.95 49.94
CA ILE A 359 6.09 -19.54 48.84
C ILE A 359 5.16 -20.04 47.73
N VAL A 360 4.10 -20.77 48.09
CA VAL A 360 3.08 -21.25 47.14
C VAL A 360 2.38 -20.08 46.46
N GLY A 361 1.95 -19.07 47.23
CA GLY A 361 1.32 -17.87 46.69
C GLY A 361 2.24 -17.10 45.72
N ALA A 362 3.52 -16.93 46.07
CA ALA A 362 4.51 -16.26 45.22
C ALA A 362 4.74 -17.02 43.91
N PHE A 363 4.80 -18.36 43.95
CA PHE A 363 4.92 -19.19 42.76
C PHE A 363 3.71 -19.05 41.82
N ILE A 364 2.49 -19.02 42.35
CA ILE A 364 1.26 -18.83 41.57
C ILE A 364 1.23 -17.44 40.91
N VAL A 365 1.66 -16.39 41.62
CA VAL A 365 1.73 -15.03 41.05
C VAL A 365 2.78 -14.94 39.94
N MET A 366 3.95 -15.55 40.10
CA MET A 366 4.97 -15.59 39.04
C MET A 366 4.47 -16.38 37.81
N SER A 367 3.83 -17.52 38.04
CA SER A 367 3.28 -18.38 37.00
C SER A 367 2.13 -17.70 36.23
N SER A 368 1.24 -17.00 36.93
CA SER A 368 0.14 -16.24 36.30
C SER A 368 0.65 -15.04 35.51
N SER A 369 1.67 -14.34 36.02
CA SER A 369 2.35 -13.24 35.31
C SER A 369 2.98 -13.74 34.01
N TYR A 370 3.61 -14.92 34.05
CA TYR A 370 4.17 -15.56 32.86
C TYR A 370 3.09 -16.01 31.88
N LEU A 371 2.03 -16.67 32.36
CA LEU A 371 0.91 -17.14 31.55
C LEU A 371 0.18 -15.99 30.83
N TYR A 372 -0.03 -14.85 31.50
CA TYR A 372 -0.64 -13.67 30.88
C TYR A 372 0.27 -13.04 29.80
N GLY A 373 1.59 -13.18 29.95
CA GLY A 373 2.59 -12.72 29.00
C GLY A 373 2.69 -13.57 27.72
N ILE A 374 2.27 -14.84 27.78
CA ILE A 374 2.29 -15.76 26.63
C ILE A 374 1.00 -15.63 25.81
N ASP A 375 1.11 -15.13 24.58
CA ASP A 375 0.04 -15.25 23.58
C ASP A 375 0.13 -16.63 22.92
N PHE A 376 -0.55 -17.65 23.46
CA PHE A 376 -0.65 -18.97 22.80
C PHE A 376 -1.30 -18.88 21.41
N SER A 377 -2.21 -17.91 21.20
CA SER A 377 -2.81 -17.60 19.90
C SER A 377 -1.79 -17.12 18.85
N LYS A 378 -0.69 -16.45 19.25
CA LYS A 378 0.35 -16.03 18.29
C LYS A 378 1.23 -17.17 17.82
N ARG A 379 1.35 -18.24 18.61
CA ARG A 379 2.15 -19.43 18.27
C ARG A 379 1.56 -20.23 17.10
N PHE A 380 0.29 -19.99 16.78
CA PHE A 380 -0.44 -20.66 15.69
C PHE A 380 -0.96 -19.72 14.60
N SER A 381 -0.71 -18.40 14.65
CA SER A 381 -1.35 -17.45 13.72
C SER A 381 -0.50 -16.25 13.26
N ARG A 382 0.82 -16.25 13.49
CA ARG A 382 1.77 -15.36 12.80
C ARG A 382 3.05 -16.13 12.57
N ASN A 383 3.34 -16.48 11.33
CA ASN A 383 4.52 -17.31 11.06
C ASN A 383 5.82 -16.50 10.94
N PHE A 384 5.83 -15.16 10.85
CA PHE A 384 7.06 -14.41 10.55
C PHE A 384 7.19 -13.04 11.26
N THR A 385 8.44 -12.67 11.55
CA THR A 385 8.85 -11.39 12.16
C THR A 385 9.31 -10.38 11.10
N ILE A 386 9.23 -9.08 11.39
CA ILE A 386 9.70 -8.01 10.49
C ILE A 386 11.22 -8.11 10.27
N GLU A 387 11.97 -8.62 11.26
CA GLU A 387 13.41 -8.87 11.16
C GLU A 387 13.73 -9.94 10.12
N GLU A 388 12.92 -11.00 10.03
CA GLU A 388 13.06 -12.01 8.97
C GLU A 388 12.76 -11.43 7.58
N ILE A 389 11.72 -10.60 7.45
CA ILE A 389 11.44 -9.90 6.18
C ILE A 389 12.59 -8.97 5.82
N ARG A 390 13.16 -8.23 6.78
CA ARG A 390 14.31 -7.35 6.54
C ARG A 390 15.54 -8.15 6.12
N GLY A 391 15.83 -9.28 6.77
CA GLY A 391 16.91 -10.18 6.38
C GLY A 391 16.72 -10.80 4.99
N LEU A 392 15.47 -11.00 4.56
CA LEU A 392 15.16 -11.44 3.19
C LEU A 392 15.36 -10.34 2.14
N MET A 393 15.25 -9.06 2.51
CA MET A 393 15.54 -7.96 1.57
C MET A 393 17.00 -7.98 1.11
N ASP A 394 17.92 -8.46 1.94
CA ASP A 394 19.34 -8.62 1.58
C ASP A 394 19.55 -9.80 0.61
N LYS A 395 18.61 -10.76 0.57
CA LYS A 395 18.61 -11.90 -0.35
C LYS A 395 17.88 -11.58 -1.65
N VAL A 396 18.40 -10.63 -2.41
CA VAL A 396 17.76 -10.10 -3.63
C VAL A 396 17.44 -11.20 -4.67
N THR A 397 18.22 -12.28 -4.71
CA THR A 397 17.96 -13.46 -5.57
C THR A 397 16.63 -14.19 -5.27
N ASN A 398 16.13 -14.05 -4.04
CA ASN A 398 14.89 -14.66 -3.56
C ASN A 398 13.73 -13.64 -3.49
N VAL A 399 13.94 -12.43 -3.99
CA VAL A 399 12.88 -11.44 -4.15
C VAL A 399 12.18 -11.68 -5.49
N ARG A 400 10.86 -11.52 -5.52
CA ARG A 400 10.04 -11.50 -6.75
C ARG A 400 9.18 -10.24 -6.73
N ASN A 401 9.41 -9.32 -7.67
CA ASN A 401 8.52 -8.17 -7.83
C ASN A 401 7.54 -8.47 -8.95
N MET A 402 6.25 -8.44 -8.67
CA MET A 402 5.23 -8.77 -9.66
C MET A 402 4.00 -7.89 -9.58
N SER A 403 3.32 -7.75 -10.71
CA SER A 403 1.98 -7.15 -10.79
C SER A 403 0.92 -8.19 -11.15
N VAL A 404 -0.35 -7.85 -10.92
CA VAL A 404 -1.48 -8.66 -11.41
C VAL A 404 -2.18 -7.92 -12.53
N ILE A 405 -2.20 -8.53 -13.71
CA ILE A 405 -2.85 -8.02 -14.91
C ILE A 405 -4.17 -8.75 -15.08
N ALA A 406 -5.28 -8.03 -15.24
CA ALA A 406 -6.56 -8.64 -15.49
C ALA A 406 -7.49 -7.64 -16.17
N HIS A 407 -8.44 -8.15 -16.96
CA HIS A 407 -9.61 -7.36 -17.34
C HIS A 407 -10.48 -7.06 -16.12
N VAL A 408 -11.32 -6.03 -16.23
CA VAL A 408 -12.38 -5.75 -15.24
C VAL A 408 -13.22 -7.02 -15.03
N ASP A 409 -13.60 -7.28 -13.78
CA ASP A 409 -14.39 -8.43 -13.37
C ASP A 409 -13.79 -9.83 -13.60
N HIS A 410 -12.54 -9.98 -14.07
CA HIS A 410 -11.87 -11.30 -14.13
C HIS A 410 -11.46 -11.86 -12.75
N GLY A 411 -11.82 -11.18 -11.66
CA GLY A 411 -11.60 -11.65 -10.29
C GLY A 411 -10.20 -11.40 -9.73
N LYS A 412 -9.52 -10.35 -10.22
CA LYS A 412 -8.20 -9.91 -9.76
C LYS A 412 -8.12 -9.70 -8.24
N SER A 413 -8.95 -8.81 -7.68
CA SER A 413 -8.94 -8.50 -6.24
C SER A 413 -9.23 -9.74 -5.36
N THR A 414 -10.14 -10.61 -5.83
CA THR A 414 -10.50 -11.85 -5.14
C THR A 414 -9.36 -12.87 -5.14
N LEU A 415 -8.60 -12.94 -6.24
CA LEU A 415 -7.43 -13.81 -6.36
C LEU A 415 -6.27 -13.28 -5.49
N THR A 416 -6.02 -11.97 -5.49
CA THR A 416 -5.01 -11.34 -4.64
C THR A 416 -5.31 -11.53 -3.16
N ASP A 417 -6.59 -11.46 -2.76
CA ASP A 417 -7.01 -11.76 -1.39
C ASP A 417 -6.63 -13.19 -0.95
N SER A 418 -6.70 -14.15 -1.88
CA SER A 418 -6.29 -15.55 -1.60
C SER A 418 -4.79 -15.66 -1.36
N LEU A 419 -3.97 -14.90 -2.08
CA LEU A 419 -2.51 -14.82 -1.86
C LEU A 419 -2.20 -14.17 -0.51
N VAL A 420 -2.83 -13.03 -0.23
CA VAL A 420 -2.63 -12.25 1.00
C VAL A 420 -3.10 -13.04 2.24
N SER A 421 -4.16 -13.84 2.10
CA SER A 421 -4.60 -14.74 3.16
C SER A 421 -3.61 -15.87 3.41
N LYS A 422 -3.05 -16.48 2.36
CA LYS A 422 -2.01 -17.50 2.51
C LYS A 422 -0.73 -16.95 3.16
N ALA A 423 -0.39 -15.69 2.87
CA ALA A 423 0.70 -14.97 3.52
C ALA A 423 0.43 -14.66 5.01
N GLY A 424 -0.75 -14.98 5.55
CA GLY A 424 -1.12 -14.78 6.94
C GLY A 424 -1.47 -13.34 7.32
N ILE A 425 -1.69 -12.47 6.32
CA ILE A 425 -2.06 -11.07 6.52
C ILE A 425 -3.58 -10.95 6.81
N ILE A 426 -4.39 -11.81 6.20
CA ILE A 426 -5.87 -11.86 6.37
C ILE A 426 -6.30 -13.28 6.78
N SER A 427 -7.35 -13.39 7.58
CA SER A 427 -7.97 -14.69 7.88
C SER A 427 -8.58 -15.33 6.64
N SER A 428 -8.42 -16.64 6.49
CA SER A 428 -8.95 -17.42 5.37
C SER A 428 -10.47 -17.31 5.20
N GLY A 429 -11.21 -17.13 6.30
CA GLY A 429 -12.66 -16.90 6.27
C GLY A 429 -13.09 -15.57 5.64
N ARG A 430 -12.22 -14.55 5.62
CA ARG A 430 -12.49 -13.23 5.02
C ARG A 430 -11.89 -13.05 3.62
N ALA A 431 -11.08 -14.01 3.17
CA ALA A 431 -10.46 -13.98 1.85
C ALA A 431 -11.52 -14.07 0.74
N GLY A 432 -11.51 -13.09 -0.17
CA GLY A 432 -12.41 -12.97 -1.32
C GLY A 432 -13.56 -11.98 -1.12
N GLU A 433 -13.94 -11.68 0.13
CA GLU A 433 -14.97 -10.69 0.48
C GLU A 433 -14.34 -9.37 0.95
N ALA A 434 -13.19 -9.44 1.63
CA ALA A 434 -12.52 -8.30 2.23
C ALA A 434 -11.93 -7.33 1.21
N ARG A 435 -11.49 -7.81 0.03
CA ARG A 435 -10.83 -7.05 -1.03
C ARG A 435 -9.77 -6.10 -0.46
N PHE A 436 -8.79 -6.68 0.21
CA PHE A 436 -7.85 -5.93 1.07
C PHE A 436 -6.99 -4.92 0.30
N MET A 437 -6.74 -5.19 -0.98
CA MET A 437 -6.00 -4.29 -1.88
C MET A 437 -6.78 -3.03 -2.25
N ASP A 438 -8.12 -3.10 -2.20
CA ASP A 438 -9.03 -1.99 -2.49
C ASP A 438 -9.20 -1.16 -1.21
N THR A 439 -8.23 -0.27 -0.94
CA THR A 439 -8.16 0.49 0.31
C THR A 439 -9.13 1.66 0.38
N ARG A 440 -9.61 2.17 -0.77
CA ARG A 440 -10.51 3.33 -0.81
C ARG A 440 -11.97 2.88 -0.72
N LYS A 441 -12.82 3.74 -0.12
CA LYS A 441 -14.26 3.45 0.01
C LYS A 441 -14.96 3.32 -1.33
N ASP A 442 -14.62 4.17 -2.30
CA ASP A 442 -15.17 4.14 -3.65
C ASP A 442 -14.75 2.91 -4.45
N GLU A 443 -13.55 2.37 -4.21
CA GLU A 443 -13.11 1.08 -4.78
C GLU A 443 -13.96 -0.07 -4.24
N GLN A 444 -14.17 -0.12 -2.91
CA GLN A 444 -14.96 -1.16 -2.26
C GLN A 444 -16.44 -1.12 -2.67
N GLU A 445 -17.01 0.08 -2.77
CA GLU A 445 -18.41 0.31 -3.19
C GLU A 445 -18.63 -0.06 -4.66
N ARG A 446 -17.70 0.29 -5.56
CA ARG A 446 -17.82 0.05 -7.01
C ARG A 446 -17.31 -1.33 -7.44
N GLY A 447 -16.49 -1.98 -6.63
CA GLY A 447 -15.84 -3.25 -6.94
C GLY A 447 -14.80 -3.24 -8.04
N ILE A 448 -14.21 -2.06 -8.30
CA ILE A 448 -13.11 -1.88 -9.24
C ILE A 448 -11.88 -1.34 -8.52
N THR A 449 -10.70 -1.80 -8.91
CA THR A 449 -9.43 -1.21 -8.44
C THR A 449 -9.16 0.09 -9.18
N ILE A 450 -9.00 1.20 -8.44
CA ILE A 450 -8.75 2.53 -9.00
C ILE A 450 -7.27 2.91 -8.84
N LYS A 451 -6.68 2.60 -7.67
CA LYS A 451 -5.28 2.91 -7.35
C LYS A 451 -4.48 1.65 -7.09
N SER A 452 -3.23 1.68 -7.53
CA SER A 452 -2.35 0.55 -7.28
C SER A 452 -1.98 0.44 -5.80
N THR A 453 -1.96 -0.75 -5.22
CA THR A 453 -1.49 -0.96 -3.85
C THR A 453 -0.41 -2.03 -3.84
N ALA A 454 0.54 -1.92 -2.91
CA ALA A 454 1.69 -2.82 -2.86
C ALA A 454 1.70 -3.59 -1.53
N ILE A 455 1.90 -4.90 -1.60
CA ILE A 455 2.03 -5.80 -0.45
C ILE A 455 3.27 -6.67 -0.62
N SER A 456 4.00 -6.86 0.46
CA SER A 456 5.06 -7.86 0.55
C SER A 456 4.54 -9.11 1.25
N MET A 457 4.75 -10.28 0.63
CA MET A 457 4.35 -11.58 1.13
C MET A 457 5.59 -12.43 1.36
N TYR A 458 5.62 -13.11 2.49
CA TYR A 458 6.61 -14.15 2.75
C TYR A 458 6.05 -15.49 2.24
N PHE A 459 6.87 -16.25 1.51
CA PHE A 459 6.53 -17.61 1.12
C PHE A 459 7.72 -18.55 1.34
N GLN A 460 7.48 -19.67 2.02
CA GLN A 460 8.45 -20.74 2.19
C GLN A 460 8.04 -21.91 1.29
N MET A 461 8.95 -22.38 0.44
CA MET A 461 8.72 -23.61 -0.31
C MET A 461 8.64 -24.81 0.64
N ALA A 462 7.63 -25.66 0.44
CA ALA A 462 7.35 -26.79 1.34
C ALA A 462 8.48 -27.82 1.35
N ASN A 463 9.05 -28.16 0.19
CA ASN A 463 10.20 -29.04 0.07
C ASN A 463 11.44 -28.22 -0.34
N PRO A 464 12.56 -28.29 0.39
CA PRO A 464 13.80 -27.60 0.02
C PRO A 464 14.36 -28.02 -1.34
N ASP A 465 14.11 -29.26 -1.78
CA ASP A 465 14.59 -29.77 -3.06
C ASP A 465 13.90 -29.11 -4.27
N ASP A 466 12.72 -28.51 -4.07
CA ASP A 466 11.96 -27.83 -5.12
C ASP A 466 12.69 -26.58 -5.65
N ILE A 467 13.69 -26.07 -4.92
CA ILE A 467 14.56 -24.97 -5.35
C ILE A 467 15.33 -25.34 -6.62
N ASN A 468 15.66 -26.63 -6.79
CA ASN A 468 16.41 -27.12 -7.95
C ASN A 468 15.62 -26.98 -9.27
N GLU A 469 14.31 -26.75 -9.20
CA GLU A 469 13.46 -26.51 -10.36
C GLU A 469 13.61 -25.09 -10.92
N ILE A 470 14.20 -24.17 -10.16
CA ILE A 470 14.44 -22.79 -10.58
C ILE A 470 15.63 -22.76 -11.53
N LYS A 471 15.36 -23.05 -12.81
CA LYS A 471 16.38 -23.12 -13.86
C LYS A 471 16.80 -21.71 -14.31
N GLY A 472 18.10 -21.50 -14.47
CA GLY A 472 18.67 -20.27 -15.03
C GLY A 472 18.77 -19.08 -14.07
N GLN A 473 18.54 -19.27 -12.76
CA GLN A 473 18.62 -18.20 -11.78
C GLN A 473 19.31 -18.67 -10.49
N LYS A 474 20.07 -17.78 -9.85
CA LYS A 474 20.65 -18.06 -8.53
C LYS A 474 19.58 -17.89 -7.45
N THR A 475 19.62 -18.73 -6.44
CA THR A 475 18.72 -18.69 -5.27
C THR A 475 19.50 -18.97 -3.99
N ASN A 476 19.04 -18.43 -2.86
CA ASN A 476 19.71 -18.53 -1.55
C ASN A 476 18.72 -18.96 -0.46
N GLY A 477 18.54 -20.28 -0.35
CA GLY A 477 17.57 -20.90 0.55
C GLY A 477 16.14 -20.90 -0.01
N SER A 478 15.22 -21.50 0.74
CA SER A 478 13.83 -21.78 0.31
C SER A 478 12.80 -20.72 0.73
N ALA A 479 13.25 -19.62 1.34
CA ALA A 479 12.42 -18.51 1.77
C ALA A 479 12.42 -17.40 0.71
N PHE A 480 11.24 -16.95 0.31
CA PHE A 480 11.04 -15.95 -0.74
C PHE A 480 10.26 -14.74 -0.22
N LEU A 481 10.62 -13.57 -0.74
CA LEU A 481 9.91 -12.32 -0.51
C LEU A 481 9.25 -11.89 -1.82
N ILE A 482 7.93 -11.90 -1.85
CA ILE A 482 7.15 -11.57 -3.05
C ILE A 482 6.51 -10.20 -2.85
N ASN A 483 6.90 -9.23 -3.65
CA ASN A 483 6.29 -7.91 -3.70
C ASN A 483 5.20 -7.91 -4.78
N LEU A 484 3.96 -7.87 -4.35
CA LEU A 484 2.77 -7.82 -5.19
C LEU A 484 2.31 -6.38 -5.34
N ILE A 485 2.23 -5.89 -6.57
CA ILE A 485 1.67 -4.58 -6.91
C ILE A 485 0.37 -4.80 -7.67
N ASP A 486 -0.75 -4.46 -7.05
CA ASP A 486 -2.04 -4.58 -7.70
C ASP A 486 -2.24 -3.42 -8.67
N SER A 487 -2.32 -3.66 -9.98
CA SER A 487 -2.52 -2.61 -10.99
C SER A 487 -4.00 -2.47 -11.36
N PRO A 488 -4.53 -1.26 -11.64
CA PRO A 488 -5.91 -1.08 -12.05
C PRO A 488 -6.28 -1.92 -13.27
N GLY A 489 -7.49 -2.50 -13.28
CA GLY A 489 -7.99 -3.25 -14.44
C GLY A 489 -8.68 -2.36 -15.48
N HIS A 490 -9.10 -1.16 -15.11
CA HIS A 490 -9.87 -0.27 -15.98
C HIS A 490 -8.96 0.60 -16.88
N VAL A 491 -9.34 0.76 -18.14
CA VAL A 491 -8.56 1.46 -19.20
C VAL A 491 -8.21 2.92 -18.86
N ASP A 492 -9.12 3.64 -18.20
CA ASP A 492 -8.92 5.02 -17.76
C ASP A 492 -7.70 5.23 -16.84
N PHE A 493 -7.17 4.16 -16.24
CA PHE A 493 -6.03 4.20 -15.32
C PHE A 493 -4.74 3.62 -15.91
N SER A 494 -4.62 3.58 -17.25
CA SER A 494 -3.47 3.04 -17.98
C SER A 494 -2.11 3.64 -17.56
N SER A 495 -2.08 4.90 -17.12
CA SER A 495 -0.87 5.54 -16.58
C SER A 495 -0.42 4.92 -15.26
N GLU A 496 -1.35 4.56 -14.36
CA GLU A 496 -1.03 3.81 -13.13
C GLU A 496 -0.57 2.39 -13.45
N VAL A 497 -1.16 1.75 -14.46
CA VAL A 497 -0.75 0.41 -14.92
C VAL A 497 0.69 0.44 -15.45
N THR A 498 1.01 1.38 -16.32
CA THR A 498 2.37 1.53 -16.88
C THR A 498 3.39 1.81 -15.78
N ALA A 499 3.05 2.70 -14.83
CA ALA A 499 3.91 3.01 -13.69
C ALA A 499 4.15 1.79 -12.78
N ALA A 500 3.14 0.93 -12.58
CA ALA A 500 3.26 -0.31 -11.82
C ALA A 500 4.13 -1.34 -12.55
N LEU A 501 3.92 -1.53 -13.86
CA LEU A 501 4.68 -2.47 -14.68
C LEU A 501 6.18 -2.12 -14.72
N ARG A 502 6.52 -0.83 -14.79
CA ARG A 502 7.93 -0.41 -14.88
C ARG A 502 8.77 -0.80 -13.65
N VAL A 503 8.15 -0.99 -12.49
CA VAL A 503 8.84 -1.41 -11.25
C VAL A 503 8.77 -2.91 -10.96
N THR A 504 7.97 -3.68 -11.69
CA THR A 504 7.85 -5.14 -11.51
C THR A 504 8.75 -5.92 -12.46
N ASP A 505 9.11 -7.16 -12.09
CA ASP A 505 9.96 -8.06 -12.87
C ASP A 505 9.16 -9.16 -13.60
N GLY A 506 7.98 -9.49 -13.06
CA GLY A 506 7.04 -10.44 -13.64
C GLY A 506 5.60 -9.98 -13.52
N ALA A 507 4.68 -10.66 -14.19
CA ALA A 507 3.25 -10.38 -14.09
C ALA A 507 2.41 -11.65 -14.03
N LEU A 508 1.41 -11.66 -13.17
CA LEU A 508 0.37 -12.69 -13.13
C LEU A 508 -0.84 -12.20 -13.94
N VAL A 509 -1.07 -12.82 -15.09
CA VAL A 509 -2.18 -12.53 -15.99
C VAL A 509 -3.39 -13.37 -15.56
N VAL A 510 -4.49 -12.72 -15.17
CA VAL A 510 -5.72 -13.37 -14.74
C VAL A 510 -6.74 -13.29 -15.86
N VAL A 511 -7.16 -14.45 -16.35
CA VAL A 511 -8.08 -14.59 -17.47
C VAL A 511 -9.28 -15.40 -17.01
N ASP A 512 -10.50 -14.95 -17.30
CA ASP A 512 -11.69 -15.73 -17.02
C ASP A 512 -11.74 -16.95 -17.96
N CYS A 513 -12.00 -18.14 -17.43
CA CYS A 513 -12.10 -19.34 -18.27
C CYS A 513 -13.34 -19.39 -19.17
N ILE A 514 -14.30 -18.49 -18.95
CA ILE A 514 -15.51 -18.33 -19.77
C ILE A 514 -15.32 -17.19 -20.76
N ASP A 515 -15.00 -15.98 -20.27
CA ASP A 515 -14.90 -14.79 -21.12
C ASP A 515 -13.66 -14.80 -22.02
N GLY A 516 -12.61 -15.52 -21.62
CA GLY A 516 -11.36 -15.61 -22.36
C GLY A 516 -10.56 -14.31 -22.32
N VAL A 517 -9.76 -14.08 -23.36
CA VAL A 517 -8.89 -12.89 -23.46
C VAL A 517 -9.68 -11.70 -24.01
N CYS A 518 -9.78 -10.64 -23.21
CA CYS A 518 -10.42 -9.37 -23.60
C CYS A 518 -9.38 -8.29 -23.93
N VAL A 519 -9.81 -7.18 -24.56
CA VAL A 519 -8.93 -6.07 -25.03
C VAL A 519 -8.00 -5.52 -23.96
N GLN A 520 -8.45 -5.40 -22.71
CA GLN A 520 -7.58 -4.91 -21.61
C GLN A 520 -6.48 -5.92 -21.26
N THR A 521 -6.79 -7.22 -21.30
CA THR A 521 -5.80 -8.26 -21.04
C THR A 521 -4.71 -8.18 -22.10
N GLU A 522 -5.08 -8.06 -23.37
CA GLU A 522 -4.15 -7.88 -24.48
C GLU A 522 -3.34 -6.58 -24.36
N THR A 523 -4.01 -5.46 -24.14
CA THR A 523 -3.37 -4.13 -24.09
C THR A 523 -2.32 -4.05 -22.98
N VAL A 524 -2.68 -4.52 -21.78
CA VAL A 524 -1.78 -4.48 -20.61
C VAL A 524 -0.70 -5.55 -20.72
N LEU A 525 -1.00 -6.73 -21.27
CA LEU A 525 0.00 -7.76 -21.55
C LEU A 525 1.03 -7.25 -22.57
N ARG A 526 0.58 -6.59 -23.64
CA ARG A 526 1.47 -5.92 -24.62
C ARG A 526 2.36 -4.88 -23.95
N GLN A 527 1.81 -4.02 -23.09
CA GLN A 527 2.60 -3.05 -22.32
C GLN A 527 3.64 -3.75 -21.42
N ALA A 528 3.26 -4.86 -20.79
CA ALA A 528 4.16 -5.64 -19.94
C ALA A 528 5.30 -6.28 -20.76
N LEU A 529 5.00 -6.85 -21.92
CA LEU A 529 6.00 -7.42 -22.83
C LEU A 529 6.95 -6.36 -23.38
N ASN A 530 6.42 -5.19 -23.74
CA ASN A 530 7.24 -4.04 -24.14
C ASN A 530 8.21 -3.64 -23.03
N GLU A 531 7.80 -3.65 -21.77
CA GLU A 531 8.64 -3.41 -20.59
C GLU A 531 9.53 -4.62 -20.20
N ARG A 532 9.58 -5.67 -21.03
CA ARG A 532 10.33 -6.93 -20.84
C ARG A 532 9.98 -7.66 -19.55
N ILE A 533 8.70 -7.69 -19.22
CA ILE A 533 8.16 -8.39 -18.04
C ILE A 533 7.74 -9.80 -18.43
N LYS A 534 8.13 -10.79 -17.61
CA LYS A 534 7.80 -12.19 -17.87
C LYS A 534 6.39 -12.52 -17.34
N PRO A 535 5.45 -13.00 -18.19
CA PRO A 535 4.11 -13.36 -17.76
C PRO A 535 4.01 -14.79 -17.23
N VAL A 536 3.12 -15.00 -16.27
CA VAL A 536 2.51 -16.30 -15.90
C VAL A 536 1.01 -16.12 -15.90
N ILE A 537 0.22 -17.16 -16.16
CA ILE A 537 -1.23 -17.03 -16.34
C ILE A 537 -2.02 -17.82 -15.29
N CYS A 538 -3.13 -17.27 -14.84
CA CYS A 538 -4.14 -17.94 -14.03
C CYS A 538 -5.50 -17.87 -14.73
N LEU A 539 -6.04 -19.02 -15.13
CA LEU A 539 -7.41 -19.16 -15.59
C LEU A 539 -8.33 -19.19 -14.37
N ASN A 540 -9.14 -18.15 -14.19
CA ASN A 540 -9.98 -17.91 -13.02
C ASN A 540 -11.47 -18.18 -13.31
N LYS A 541 -12.29 -18.21 -12.26
CA LYS A 541 -13.75 -18.48 -12.28
C LYS A 541 -14.17 -19.86 -12.77
N MET A 542 -13.33 -20.87 -12.57
CA MET A 542 -13.67 -22.26 -12.86
C MET A 542 -14.97 -22.74 -12.18
N ASP A 543 -15.32 -22.17 -11.03
CA ASP A 543 -16.56 -22.48 -10.32
C ASP A 543 -17.81 -22.18 -11.14
N ARG A 544 -17.82 -21.12 -11.96
CA ARG A 544 -18.94 -20.80 -12.84
C ARG A 544 -19.07 -21.82 -13.97
N ALA A 545 -17.94 -22.22 -14.57
CA ALA A 545 -17.93 -23.25 -15.60
C ALA A 545 -18.48 -24.60 -15.10
N LEU A 546 -18.18 -24.95 -13.84
CA LEU A 546 -18.61 -26.20 -13.22
C LEU A 546 -20.04 -26.17 -12.65
N LEU A 547 -20.46 -25.05 -12.05
CA LEU A 547 -21.75 -24.96 -11.34
C LEU A 547 -22.86 -24.30 -12.14
N GLU A 548 -22.54 -23.25 -12.91
CA GLU A 548 -23.54 -22.47 -13.66
C GLU A 548 -23.72 -23.02 -15.06
N LEU A 549 -22.62 -23.18 -15.80
CA LEU A 549 -22.63 -23.68 -17.18
C LEU A 549 -22.67 -25.21 -17.28
N GLN A 550 -22.24 -25.91 -16.22
CA GLN A 550 -22.18 -27.37 -16.16
C GLN A 550 -21.47 -27.99 -17.37
N LEU A 551 -20.36 -27.38 -17.81
CA LEU A 551 -19.62 -27.84 -18.98
C LEU A 551 -19.10 -29.26 -18.80
N ASP A 552 -19.06 -30.03 -19.89
CA ASP A 552 -18.43 -31.34 -19.90
C ASP A 552 -16.91 -31.22 -19.81
N LYS A 553 -16.24 -32.27 -19.30
CA LYS A 553 -14.78 -32.25 -19.05
C LYS A 553 -13.96 -31.89 -20.29
N GLU A 554 -14.32 -32.45 -21.45
CA GLU A 554 -13.59 -32.21 -22.71
C GLU A 554 -13.86 -30.81 -23.27
N GLU A 555 -15.09 -30.29 -23.13
CA GLU A 555 -15.41 -28.91 -23.50
C GLU A 555 -14.63 -27.92 -22.64
N LEU A 556 -14.57 -28.16 -21.32
CA LEU A 556 -13.82 -27.33 -20.39
C LEU A 556 -12.31 -27.36 -20.70
N TYR A 557 -11.74 -28.53 -20.98
CA TYR A 557 -10.34 -28.65 -21.43
C TYR A 557 -10.08 -27.87 -22.71
N ASN A 558 -10.96 -28.01 -23.73
CA ASN A 558 -10.82 -27.30 -24.99
C ASN A 558 -10.93 -25.77 -24.81
N SER A 559 -11.80 -25.31 -23.91
CA SER A 559 -11.88 -23.88 -23.55
C SER A 559 -10.57 -23.38 -22.94
N PHE A 560 -9.98 -24.14 -22.01
CA PHE A 560 -8.67 -23.80 -21.44
C PHE A 560 -7.58 -23.75 -22.49
N ALA A 561 -7.48 -24.78 -23.35
CA ALA A 561 -6.47 -24.85 -24.40
C ALA A 561 -6.55 -23.65 -25.36
N ARG A 562 -7.76 -23.32 -25.84
CA ARG A 562 -7.99 -22.14 -26.70
C ARG A 562 -7.60 -20.84 -26.01
N THR A 563 -7.96 -20.67 -24.74
CA THR A 563 -7.64 -19.44 -23.99
C THR A 563 -6.13 -19.27 -23.83
N ILE A 564 -5.41 -20.36 -23.52
CA ILE A 564 -3.95 -20.36 -23.41
C ILE A 564 -3.30 -20.05 -24.77
N GLU A 565 -3.84 -20.62 -25.85
CA GLU A 565 -3.37 -20.36 -27.21
C GLU A 565 -3.55 -18.90 -27.61
N SER A 566 -4.72 -18.29 -27.34
CA SER A 566 -4.95 -16.86 -27.58
C SER A 566 -3.95 -15.96 -26.84
N VAL A 567 -3.59 -16.30 -25.60
CA VAL A 567 -2.54 -15.57 -24.87
C VAL A 567 -1.17 -15.75 -25.51
N ASN A 568 -0.83 -16.97 -25.94
CA ASN A 568 0.43 -17.25 -26.61
C ASN A 568 0.55 -16.58 -27.98
N VAL A 569 -0.55 -16.39 -28.71
CA VAL A 569 -0.59 -15.60 -29.95
C VAL A 569 -0.16 -14.16 -29.67
N ILE A 570 -0.73 -13.53 -28.63
CA ILE A 570 -0.34 -12.16 -28.21
C ILE A 570 1.14 -12.12 -27.84
N ILE A 571 1.61 -13.07 -27.02
CA ILE A 571 3.02 -13.12 -26.60
C ILE A 571 3.95 -13.27 -27.81
N SER A 572 3.61 -14.15 -28.75
CA SER A 572 4.41 -14.37 -29.96
C SER A 572 4.45 -13.18 -30.91
N THR A 573 3.39 -12.37 -30.91
CA THR A 573 3.29 -11.17 -31.75
C THR A 573 4.21 -10.05 -31.28
N TYR A 574 4.43 -9.95 -29.96
CA TYR A 574 5.21 -8.88 -29.32
C TYR A 574 6.49 -9.40 -28.65
N VAL A 575 7.12 -10.44 -29.22
CA VAL A 575 8.34 -11.03 -28.64
C VAL A 575 9.52 -10.07 -28.78
N ASP A 576 10.30 -9.92 -27.70
CA ASP A 576 11.61 -9.24 -27.70
C ASP A 576 12.70 -10.32 -27.58
N GLU A 577 13.70 -10.30 -28.48
CA GLU A 577 14.81 -11.25 -28.49
C GLU A 577 15.57 -11.31 -27.15
N ALA A 578 15.67 -10.18 -26.44
CA ALA A 578 16.35 -10.11 -25.15
C ALA A 578 15.58 -10.82 -24.02
N LEU A 579 14.26 -11.00 -24.17
CA LEU A 579 13.40 -11.67 -23.18
C LEU A 579 13.39 -13.20 -23.37
N GLY A 580 13.67 -13.67 -24.59
CA GLY A 580 13.63 -15.09 -24.95
C GLY A 580 12.22 -15.69 -24.95
N ASP A 581 12.12 -17.02 -24.85
CA ASP A 581 10.82 -17.71 -24.77
C ASP A 581 10.09 -17.37 -23.46
N CYS A 582 9.00 -16.62 -23.62
CA CYS A 582 8.09 -16.21 -22.56
C CYS A 582 6.66 -16.72 -22.76
N GLN A 583 6.45 -17.65 -23.70
CA GLN A 583 5.16 -18.30 -23.88
C GLN A 583 4.79 -19.14 -22.66
N VAL A 584 3.49 -19.29 -22.43
CA VAL A 584 2.93 -19.99 -21.27
C VAL A 584 2.45 -21.39 -21.66
N TYR A 585 2.90 -22.38 -20.88
CA TYR A 585 2.66 -23.81 -21.11
C TYR A 585 2.22 -24.50 -19.80
N PRO A 586 1.04 -25.16 -19.78
CA PRO A 586 0.58 -25.90 -18.60
C PRO A 586 1.56 -27.00 -18.17
N GLU A 587 2.14 -27.72 -19.12
CA GLU A 587 3.11 -28.79 -18.89
C GLU A 587 4.44 -28.29 -18.31
N LYS A 588 4.77 -27.01 -18.48
CA LYS A 588 5.91 -26.37 -17.82
C LYS A 588 5.55 -25.77 -16.46
N GLY A 589 4.28 -25.72 -16.09
CA GLY A 589 3.80 -25.19 -14.80
C GLY A 589 3.55 -23.68 -14.77
N THR A 590 3.60 -22.98 -15.91
CA THR A 590 3.37 -21.52 -15.98
C THR A 590 1.88 -21.12 -16.04
N VAL A 591 0.99 -22.11 -16.00
CA VAL A 591 -0.47 -21.95 -16.04
C VAL A 591 -1.09 -22.51 -14.77
N ALA A 592 -1.85 -21.68 -14.07
CA ALA A 592 -2.69 -22.07 -12.95
C ALA A 592 -4.17 -22.06 -13.37
N PHE A 593 -4.95 -22.95 -12.75
CA PHE A 593 -6.40 -23.08 -12.91
C PHE A 593 -7.02 -22.85 -11.54
N ALA A 594 -7.91 -21.86 -11.40
CA ALA A 594 -8.38 -21.44 -10.09
C ALA A 594 -9.82 -20.91 -10.07
N SER A 595 -10.36 -20.84 -8.86
CA SER A 595 -11.51 -20.04 -8.48
C SER A 595 -11.10 -19.15 -7.32
N GLY A 596 -10.86 -17.86 -7.59
CA GLY A 596 -10.53 -16.89 -6.56
C GLY A 596 -11.64 -16.73 -5.52
N LEU A 597 -12.91 -16.81 -5.94
CA LEU A 597 -14.07 -16.67 -5.05
C LEU A 597 -14.16 -17.81 -4.03
N HIS A 598 -14.00 -19.05 -4.51
CA HIS A 598 -13.98 -20.21 -3.62
C HIS A 598 -12.62 -20.40 -2.96
N GLY A 599 -11.55 -19.76 -3.43
CA GLY A 599 -10.22 -19.79 -2.84
C GLY A 599 -9.43 -21.08 -3.09
N TRP A 600 -9.73 -21.79 -4.18
CA TRP A 600 -9.02 -23.01 -4.58
C TRP A 600 -8.42 -22.86 -5.97
N GLY A 601 -7.31 -23.54 -6.21
CA GLY A 601 -6.62 -23.51 -7.49
C GLY A 601 -5.42 -24.44 -7.50
N PHE A 602 -4.97 -24.79 -8.70
CA PHE A 602 -3.91 -25.76 -8.91
C PHE A 602 -3.09 -25.45 -10.15
N THR A 603 -1.86 -25.97 -10.17
CA THR A 603 -1.07 -26.14 -11.38
C THR A 603 -0.90 -27.64 -11.64
N LEU A 604 -0.48 -28.04 -12.85
CA LEU A 604 -0.22 -29.45 -13.15
C LEU A 604 0.84 -30.05 -12.21
N ARG A 605 1.73 -29.22 -11.68
CA ARG A 605 2.79 -29.61 -10.75
C ARG A 605 2.25 -30.34 -9.53
N GLN A 606 1.19 -29.85 -8.90
CA GLN A 606 0.63 -30.43 -7.68
C GLN A 606 0.10 -31.86 -7.91
N PHE A 607 -0.59 -32.07 -9.02
CA PHE A 607 -1.07 -33.39 -9.42
C PHE A 607 0.06 -34.31 -9.86
N ALA A 608 1.05 -33.78 -10.57
CA ALA A 608 2.22 -34.53 -10.96
C ALA A 608 3.00 -35.05 -9.74
N ILE A 609 3.16 -34.28 -8.67
CA ILE A 609 3.79 -34.75 -7.42
C ILE A 609 3.04 -35.95 -6.82
N ARG A 610 1.70 -35.89 -6.80
CA ARG A 610 0.86 -36.99 -6.29
C ARG A 610 0.95 -38.24 -7.16
N TYR A 611 0.85 -38.08 -8.48
CA TYR A 611 0.80 -39.22 -9.40
C TYR A 611 2.17 -39.78 -9.74
N ALA A 612 3.23 -38.97 -9.78
CA ALA A 612 4.61 -39.43 -9.96
C ALA A 612 4.98 -40.50 -8.93
N LYS A 613 4.64 -40.26 -7.65
CA LYS A 613 4.84 -41.22 -6.56
C LYS A 613 4.04 -42.52 -6.76
N LYS A 614 2.80 -42.42 -7.26
CA LYS A 614 1.94 -43.58 -7.50
C LYS A 614 2.36 -44.43 -8.70
N PHE A 615 2.84 -43.79 -9.76
CA PHE A 615 3.27 -44.46 -11.00
C PHE A 615 4.77 -44.81 -11.01
N GLY A 616 5.55 -44.31 -10.05
CA GLY A 616 7.00 -44.51 -10.02
C GLY A 616 7.73 -43.81 -11.18
N VAL A 617 7.18 -42.69 -11.66
CA VAL A 617 7.71 -41.91 -12.80
C VAL A 617 8.23 -40.58 -12.30
N ASP A 618 9.25 -40.03 -12.97
CA ASP A 618 9.73 -38.68 -12.70
C ASP A 618 8.62 -37.62 -12.81
N LYS A 619 8.69 -36.59 -11.96
CA LYS A 619 7.67 -35.55 -11.87
C LYS A 619 7.57 -34.71 -13.15
N GLU A 620 8.68 -34.29 -13.74
CA GLU A 620 8.65 -33.47 -14.98
C GLU A 620 8.05 -34.29 -16.12
N LYS A 621 8.41 -35.57 -16.24
CA LYS A 621 7.79 -36.49 -17.22
C LYS A 621 6.30 -36.67 -16.98
N MET A 622 5.87 -36.78 -15.72
CA MET A 622 4.46 -36.88 -15.37
C MET A 622 3.69 -35.60 -15.74
N MET A 623 4.26 -34.41 -15.50
CA MET A 623 3.64 -33.14 -15.90
C MET A 623 3.38 -33.10 -17.42
N GLY A 624 4.37 -33.50 -18.22
CA GLY A 624 4.23 -33.59 -19.67
C GLY A 624 3.16 -34.59 -20.15
N LYS A 625 2.79 -35.57 -19.32
CA LYS A 625 1.73 -36.55 -19.61
C LYS A 625 0.33 -36.11 -19.20
N LEU A 626 0.21 -35.10 -18.33
CA LEU A 626 -1.07 -34.62 -17.81
C LEU A 626 -1.74 -33.59 -18.73
N TRP A 627 -1.08 -33.12 -19.78
CA TRP A 627 -1.60 -32.13 -20.72
C TRP A 627 -1.48 -32.59 -22.18
N GLY A 628 -2.24 -32.00 -23.09
CA GLY A 628 -2.19 -32.30 -24.52
C GLY A 628 -2.91 -33.59 -24.91
N GLU A 629 -2.55 -34.10 -26.08
CA GLU A 629 -3.02 -35.37 -26.66
C GLU A 629 -2.37 -36.59 -25.98
N ASN A 630 -2.50 -36.67 -24.66
CA ASN A 630 -2.06 -37.80 -23.86
C ASN A 630 -3.27 -38.51 -23.25
N TYR A 631 -3.32 -39.83 -23.41
CA TYR A 631 -4.40 -40.71 -22.95
C TYR A 631 -3.81 -41.85 -22.13
N PHE A 632 -4.52 -42.26 -21.08
CA PHE A 632 -4.12 -43.38 -20.24
C PHE A 632 -5.17 -44.48 -20.31
N ASN A 633 -4.76 -45.68 -20.68
CA ASN A 633 -5.64 -46.83 -20.71
C ASN A 633 -5.59 -47.56 -19.35
N PRO A 634 -6.69 -47.56 -18.55
CA PRO A 634 -6.68 -48.18 -17.23
C PRO A 634 -6.53 -49.70 -17.26
N LYS A 635 -6.93 -50.35 -18.37
CA LYS A 635 -6.87 -51.80 -18.53
C LYS A 635 -5.44 -52.27 -18.83
N THR A 636 -4.79 -51.61 -19.78
CA THR A 636 -3.42 -51.96 -20.20
C THR A 636 -2.35 -51.26 -19.37
N LYS A 637 -2.72 -50.25 -18.58
CA LYS A 637 -1.84 -49.37 -17.79
C LYS A 637 -0.76 -48.68 -18.63
N LYS A 638 -1.03 -48.46 -19.92
CA LYS A 638 -0.12 -47.83 -20.87
C LYS A 638 -0.61 -46.44 -21.26
N TRP A 639 0.35 -45.56 -21.52
CA TRP A 639 0.13 -44.24 -22.10
C TRP A 639 0.10 -44.35 -23.63
N THR A 640 -0.79 -43.60 -24.27
CA THR A 640 -0.88 -43.47 -25.73
C THR A 640 -1.18 -42.03 -26.10
N THR A 641 -0.81 -41.63 -27.31
CA THR A 641 -1.16 -40.32 -27.89
C THR A 641 -2.36 -40.40 -28.82
N LYS A 642 -2.89 -41.60 -29.04
CA LYS A 642 -4.12 -41.81 -29.81
C LYS A 642 -5.32 -41.75 -28.90
N SER A 643 -6.39 -41.10 -29.36
CA SER A 643 -7.66 -41.00 -28.66
C SER A 643 -8.44 -42.32 -28.60
N THR A 644 -7.99 -43.35 -29.30
CA THR A 644 -8.62 -44.69 -29.33
C THR A 644 -7.65 -45.79 -28.88
N ASP A 645 -8.21 -46.80 -28.22
CA ASP A 645 -7.49 -48.03 -27.85
C ASP A 645 -7.33 -48.98 -29.05
N ALA A 646 -6.56 -50.06 -28.89
CA ALA A 646 -6.39 -51.10 -29.91
C ALA A 646 -7.71 -51.77 -30.34
N GLU A 647 -8.76 -51.70 -29.52
CA GLU A 647 -10.12 -52.18 -29.80
C GLU A 647 -11.04 -51.10 -30.45
N GLY A 648 -10.53 -49.91 -30.75
CA GLY A 648 -11.32 -48.80 -31.33
C GLY A 648 -12.21 -48.05 -30.33
N LYS A 649 -12.11 -48.33 -29.02
CA LYS A 649 -12.83 -47.60 -27.97
C LYS A 649 -12.16 -46.27 -27.66
N ASN A 650 -12.96 -45.21 -27.50
CA ASN A 650 -12.47 -43.90 -27.10
C ASN A 650 -11.85 -43.95 -25.70
N LEU A 651 -10.65 -43.40 -25.58
CA LEU A 651 -9.93 -43.23 -24.33
C LEU A 651 -10.22 -41.82 -23.79
N GLU A 652 -10.37 -41.72 -22.48
CA GLU A 652 -10.49 -40.42 -21.81
C GLU A 652 -9.11 -39.75 -21.74
N ARG A 653 -9.06 -38.46 -22.05
CA ARG A 653 -7.85 -37.65 -21.98
C ARG A 653 -7.27 -37.68 -20.57
N ALA A 654 -5.95 -37.70 -20.46
CA ALA A 654 -5.26 -37.78 -19.17
C ALA A 654 -5.61 -36.62 -18.23
N PHE A 655 -5.71 -35.40 -18.75
CA PHE A 655 -6.16 -34.25 -17.97
C PHE A 655 -7.56 -34.48 -17.38
N ASN A 656 -8.50 -34.93 -18.20
CA ASN A 656 -9.87 -35.17 -17.78
C ASN A 656 -9.94 -36.30 -16.74
N MET A 657 -9.22 -37.39 -16.97
CA MET A 657 -9.24 -38.57 -16.11
C MET A 657 -8.55 -38.33 -14.76
N PHE A 658 -7.39 -37.67 -14.74
CA PHE A 658 -6.59 -37.55 -13.53
C PHE A 658 -6.80 -36.24 -12.75
N ILE A 659 -7.29 -35.19 -13.41
CA ILE A 659 -7.44 -33.86 -12.79
C ILE A 659 -8.91 -33.48 -12.66
N LEU A 660 -9.65 -33.46 -13.78
CA LEU A 660 -11.05 -33.03 -13.74
C LEU A 660 -11.97 -34.06 -13.07
N ASP A 661 -11.83 -35.36 -13.34
CA ASP A 661 -12.73 -36.39 -12.81
C ASP A 661 -12.81 -36.37 -11.26
N PRO A 662 -11.70 -36.31 -10.50
CA PRO A 662 -11.77 -36.12 -9.05
C PRO A 662 -12.50 -34.83 -8.62
N ILE A 663 -12.28 -33.72 -9.33
CA ILE A 663 -12.92 -32.43 -9.03
C ILE A 663 -14.42 -32.52 -9.28
N TYR A 664 -14.85 -33.04 -10.44
CA TYR A 664 -16.26 -33.23 -10.78
C TYR A 664 -16.96 -34.14 -9.76
N ARG A 665 -16.31 -35.23 -9.32
CA ARG A 665 -16.86 -36.10 -8.27
C ARG A 665 -17.06 -35.39 -6.94
N VAL A 666 -16.14 -34.49 -6.55
CA VAL A 666 -16.30 -33.67 -5.34
C VAL A 666 -17.50 -32.72 -5.48
N PHE A 667 -17.60 -32.02 -6.62
CA PHE A 667 -18.71 -31.11 -6.89
C PHE A 667 -20.05 -31.84 -6.91
N ASP A 668 -20.16 -32.95 -7.65
CA ASP A 668 -21.35 -33.79 -7.73
C ASP A 668 -21.75 -34.35 -6.35
N SER A 669 -20.80 -34.94 -5.61
CA SER A 669 -21.12 -35.57 -4.31
C SER A 669 -21.60 -34.56 -3.27
N ILE A 670 -21.03 -33.35 -3.25
CA ILE A 670 -21.39 -32.31 -2.28
C ILE A 670 -22.68 -31.59 -2.70
N MET A 671 -22.82 -31.20 -3.97
CA MET A 671 -23.98 -30.45 -4.44
C MET A 671 -25.25 -31.31 -4.52
N ASN A 672 -25.12 -32.61 -4.76
CA ASN A 672 -26.23 -33.57 -4.73
C ASN A 672 -26.38 -34.30 -3.38
N PHE A 673 -25.77 -33.78 -2.31
CA PHE A 673 -25.95 -34.25 -0.93
C PHE A 673 -25.68 -35.76 -0.71
N LYS A 674 -24.75 -36.35 -1.47
CA LYS A 674 -24.38 -37.79 -1.38
C LYS A 674 -23.43 -38.05 -0.20
N LYS A 675 -23.94 -37.93 1.04
CA LYS A 675 -23.13 -37.92 2.29
C LYS A 675 -22.17 -39.11 2.44
N ASP A 676 -22.62 -40.33 2.13
CA ASP A 676 -21.78 -41.53 2.24
C ASP A 676 -20.61 -41.52 1.25
N GLN A 677 -20.86 -41.09 0.01
CA GLN A 677 -19.84 -40.96 -1.03
C GLN A 677 -18.87 -39.82 -0.69
N THR A 678 -19.39 -38.69 -0.21
CA THR A 678 -18.58 -37.53 0.22
C THR A 678 -17.60 -37.93 1.32
N LYS A 679 -18.03 -38.68 2.33
CA LYS A 679 -17.13 -39.14 3.42
C LYS A 679 -15.98 -40.00 2.88
N VAL A 680 -16.29 -41.00 2.05
CA VAL A 680 -15.28 -41.88 1.43
C VAL A 680 -14.34 -41.08 0.51
N LEU A 681 -14.87 -40.08 -0.19
CA LEU A 681 -14.09 -39.22 -1.08
C LEU A 681 -13.13 -38.33 -0.30
N LEU A 682 -13.58 -37.70 0.79
CA LEU A 682 -12.74 -36.86 1.65
C LEU A 682 -11.59 -37.65 2.28
N GLU A 683 -11.85 -38.90 2.71
CA GLU A 683 -10.80 -39.80 3.20
C GLU A 683 -9.76 -40.13 2.11
N LYS A 684 -10.20 -40.41 0.87
CA LYS A 684 -9.29 -40.67 -0.26
C LYS A 684 -8.47 -39.46 -0.70
N LEU A 685 -9.00 -38.25 -0.49
CA LEU A 685 -8.34 -36.99 -0.84
C LEU A 685 -7.51 -36.42 0.32
N GLU A 686 -7.48 -37.11 1.47
CA GLU A 686 -6.76 -36.71 2.69
C GLU A 686 -7.24 -35.35 3.25
N VAL A 687 -8.53 -35.05 3.12
CA VAL A 687 -9.13 -33.78 3.57
C VAL A 687 -9.79 -33.95 4.93
N ASN A 688 -9.21 -33.32 5.96
CA ASN A 688 -9.74 -33.35 7.33
C ASN A 688 -10.59 -32.11 7.65
N LEU A 689 -11.85 -32.32 8.04
CA LEU A 689 -12.79 -31.26 8.46
C LEU A 689 -12.80 -31.10 10.00
N ALA A 690 -12.81 -29.85 10.47
CA ALA A 690 -12.99 -29.50 11.87
C ALA A 690 -14.44 -29.76 12.32
N GLY A 691 -14.70 -29.78 13.64
CA GLY A 691 -16.00 -30.17 14.19
C GLY A 691 -17.17 -29.34 13.68
N ASP A 692 -16.99 -28.03 13.61
CA ASP A 692 -17.94 -27.03 13.09
C ASP A 692 -18.07 -27.05 11.55
N GLU A 693 -17.02 -27.44 10.83
CA GLU A 693 -17.04 -27.54 9.37
C GLU A 693 -17.81 -28.77 8.87
N LYS A 694 -17.97 -29.81 9.70
CA LYS A 694 -18.72 -31.03 9.35
C LYS A 694 -20.22 -30.80 9.22
N ASP A 695 -20.73 -29.76 9.88
CA ASP A 695 -22.14 -29.40 9.87
C ASP A 695 -22.53 -28.53 8.66
N LEU A 696 -21.54 -28.08 7.87
CA LEU A 696 -21.78 -27.29 6.66
C LEU A 696 -22.32 -28.19 5.53
N GLU A 697 -23.20 -27.65 4.69
CA GLU A 697 -23.73 -28.33 3.51
C GLU A 697 -23.72 -27.44 2.25
N GLY A 698 -23.92 -28.06 1.08
CA GLY A 698 -24.00 -27.37 -0.20
C GLY A 698 -22.74 -26.55 -0.55
N LYS A 699 -22.94 -25.33 -1.06
CA LYS A 699 -21.84 -24.44 -1.49
C LYS A 699 -20.87 -24.08 -0.36
N ALA A 700 -21.36 -23.96 0.88
CA ALA A 700 -20.51 -23.64 2.03
C ALA A 700 -19.52 -24.76 2.34
N LEU A 701 -19.99 -26.01 2.33
CA LEU A 701 -19.13 -27.19 2.47
C LEU A 701 -18.15 -27.32 1.31
N LEU A 702 -18.64 -27.15 0.07
CA LEU A 702 -17.81 -27.23 -1.14
C LEU A 702 -16.64 -26.24 -1.07
N LYS A 703 -16.89 -25.00 -0.66
CA LYS A 703 -15.87 -23.96 -0.51
C LYS A 703 -14.77 -24.39 0.48
N VAL A 704 -15.15 -24.95 1.65
CA VAL A 704 -14.18 -25.40 2.66
C VAL A 704 -13.38 -26.61 2.19
N VAL A 705 -14.07 -27.61 1.61
CA VAL A 705 -13.44 -28.83 1.09
C VAL A 705 -12.42 -28.50 0.00
N MET A 706 -12.79 -27.67 -0.98
CA MET A 706 -11.90 -27.31 -2.08
C MET A 706 -10.70 -26.48 -1.62
N ARG A 707 -10.87 -25.57 -0.66
CA ARG A 707 -9.77 -24.80 -0.06
C ARG A 707 -8.73 -25.67 0.63
N LYS A 708 -9.16 -26.77 1.26
CA LYS A 708 -8.26 -27.74 1.91
C LYS A 708 -7.64 -28.70 0.91
N PHE A 709 -8.39 -29.06 -0.12
CA PHE A 709 -7.93 -30.00 -1.15
C PHE A 709 -6.88 -29.37 -2.09
N LEU A 710 -7.14 -28.17 -2.59
CA LEU A 710 -6.30 -27.45 -3.56
C LEU A 710 -6.23 -25.95 -3.21
N PRO A 711 -5.43 -25.55 -2.20
CA PRO A 711 -5.34 -24.15 -1.80
C PRO A 711 -4.79 -23.27 -2.94
N ALA A 712 -5.56 -22.26 -3.37
CA ALA A 712 -5.15 -21.38 -4.47
C ALA A 712 -3.82 -20.68 -4.21
N GLY A 713 -3.62 -20.21 -2.98
CA GLY A 713 -2.41 -19.50 -2.59
C GLY A 713 -1.15 -20.33 -2.77
N ASP A 714 -1.19 -21.64 -2.48
CA ASP A 714 -0.02 -22.51 -2.61
C ASP A 714 0.34 -22.72 -4.09
N ALA A 715 -0.65 -23.00 -4.93
CA ALA A 715 -0.44 -23.20 -6.36
C ALA A 715 0.18 -21.96 -7.02
N LEU A 716 -0.37 -20.78 -6.70
CA LEU A 716 0.06 -19.52 -7.30
C LEU A 716 1.43 -19.08 -6.78
N LEU A 717 1.68 -19.13 -5.47
CA LEU A 717 2.95 -18.70 -4.90
C LEU A 717 4.11 -19.60 -5.33
N GLU A 718 3.90 -20.92 -5.44
CA GLU A 718 4.89 -21.83 -6.01
C GLU A 718 5.20 -21.48 -7.47
N MET A 719 4.17 -21.29 -8.30
CA MET A 719 4.32 -20.89 -9.70
C MET A 719 5.12 -19.58 -9.84
N ILE A 720 4.80 -18.59 -9.00
CA ILE A 720 5.48 -17.29 -8.96
C ILE A 720 6.97 -17.45 -8.63
N CYS A 721 7.31 -18.19 -7.58
CA CYS A 721 8.70 -18.37 -7.15
C CYS A 721 9.55 -19.09 -8.21
N ILE A 722 8.96 -20.09 -8.87
CA ILE A 722 9.66 -20.93 -9.85
C ILE A 722 9.87 -20.20 -11.18
N HIS A 723 8.84 -19.53 -11.70
CA HIS A 723 8.85 -19.04 -13.08
C HIS A 723 9.15 -17.55 -13.22
N LEU A 724 8.83 -16.71 -12.23
CA LEU A 724 9.14 -15.28 -12.31
C LEU A 724 10.61 -15.01 -12.00
N PRO A 725 11.24 -14.03 -12.68
CA PRO A 725 12.64 -13.71 -12.46
C PRO A 725 12.88 -12.95 -11.16
N SER A 726 14.07 -13.14 -10.59
CA SER A 726 14.60 -12.26 -9.55
C SER A 726 15.02 -10.91 -10.14
N PRO A 727 15.08 -9.83 -9.33
CA PRO A 727 15.65 -8.54 -9.73
C PRO A 727 17.03 -8.63 -10.38
N VAL A 728 17.88 -9.53 -9.88
CA VAL A 728 19.25 -9.72 -10.38
C VAL A 728 19.22 -10.26 -11.81
N THR A 729 18.31 -11.20 -12.08
CA THR A 729 18.11 -11.78 -13.41
C THR A 729 17.46 -10.77 -14.35
N SER A 730 16.41 -10.07 -13.89
CA SER A 730 15.62 -9.16 -14.73
C SER A 730 16.39 -7.91 -15.13
N GLN A 731 17.12 -7.29 -14.21
CA GLN A 731 17.85 -6.05 -14.48
C GLN A 731 18.98 -6.26 -15.50
N ALA A 732 19.55 -7.46 -15.59
CA ALA A 732 20.60 -7.77 -16.55
C ALA A 732 20.16 -7.52 -18.01
N TYR A 733 18.95 -7.93 -18.38
CA TYR A 733 18.39 -7.73 -19.73
C TYR A 733 17.48 -6.49 -19.82
N ARG A 734 17.01 -5.92 -18.71
CA ARG A 734 16.16 -4.70 -18.69
C ARG A 734 16.94 -3.40 -18.59
N CYS A 735 18.21 -3.42 -18.19
CA CYS A 735 19.00 -2.21 -17.97
C CYS A 735 19.00 -1.26 -19.18
N SER A 736 19.11 -1.78 -20.41
CA SER A 736 19.14 -0.95 -21.63
C SER A 736 17.82 -0.23 -21.91
N GLN A 737 16.72 -0.70 -21.32
CA GLN A 737 15.40 -0.08 -21.45
C GLN A 737 15.10 0.88 -20.29
N LEU A 738 15.60 0.56 -19.10
CA LEU A 738 15.38 1.36 -17.90
C LEU A 738 16.30 2.59 -17.83
N TYR A 739 17.52 2.49 -18.38
CA TYR A 739 18.53 3.54 -18.34
C TYR A 739 18.70 4.20 -19.72
N GLU A 740 18.51 5.52 -19.78
CA GLU A 740 18.64 6.30 -21.03
C GLU A 740 20.07 6.76 -21.32
N GLY A 741 20.97 6.68 -20.33
CA GLY A 741 22.36 7.06 -20.48
C GLY A 741 23.24 5.99 -21.15
N PRO A 742 24.55 6.26 -21.31
CA PRO A 742 25.50 5.32 -21.89
C PRO A 742 25.55 3.99 -21.12
N THR A 743 25.67 2.87 -21.84
CA THR A 743 25.64 1.51 -21.25
C THR A 743 26.91 1.13 -20.48
N ASP A 744 27.98 1.90 -20.67
CA ASP A 744 29.28 1.82 -20.01
C ASP A 744 29.38 2.73 -18.77
N ASP A 745 28.36 3.54 -18.51
CA ASP A 745 28.26 4.35 -17.29
C ASP A 745 28.21 3.46 -16.03
N GLU A 746 28.85 3.91 -14.95
CA GLU A 746 28.84 3.25 -13.65
C GLU A 746 27.41 3.05 -13.14
N CYS A 747 26.50 3.98 -13.41
CA CYS A 747 25.07 3.85 -13.08
C CYS A 747 24.39 2.71 -13.85
N ALA A 748 24.69 2.57 -15.15
CA ALA A 748 24.16 1.49 -15.97
C ALA A 748 24.72 0.12 -15.53
N ILE A 749 26.01 0.06 -15.21
CA ILE A 749 26.66 -1.16 -14.70
C ILE A 749 26.05 -1.55 -13.34
N GLY A 750 25.84 -0.57 -12.44
CA GLY A 750 25.21 -0.78 -11.14
C GLY A 750 23.78 -1.31 -11.26
N ILE A 751 22.96 -0.74 -12.15
CA ILE A 751 21.61 -1.25 -12.46
C ILE A 751 21.70 -2.65 -13.04
N ARG A 752 22.53 -2.91 -14.06
CA ARG A 752 22.64 -4.22 -14.71
C ARG A 752 23.03 -5.33 -13.73
N ALA A 753 23.91 -5.03 -12.79
CA ALA A 753 24.40 -5.98 -11.79
C ALA A 753 23.48 -6.09 -10.55
N CYS A 754 22.47 -5.21 -10.40
CA CYS A 754 21.69 -5.05 -9.18
C CYS A 754 22.59 -4.84 -7.94
N ASP A 755 23.65 -4.04 -8.08
CA ASP A 755 24.70 -3.90 -7.06
C ASP A 755 24.22 -3.02 -5.90
N PRO A 756 24.11 -3.54 -4.65
CA PRO A 756 23.74 -2.74 -3.48
C PRO A 756 24.81 -1.73 -3.04
N ASN A 757 26.06 -1.91 -3.47
CA ASN A 757 27.19 -1.02 -3.17
C ASN A 757 27.48 -0.02 -4.30
N GLY A 758 26.78 -0.15 -5.44
CA GLY A 758 26.88 0.78 -6.57
C GLY A 758 26.22 2.14 -6.32
N PRO A 759 26.22 3.03 -7.32
CA PRO A 759 25.57 4.33 -7.23
C PRO A 759 24.06 4.19 -6.98
N LEU A 760 23.50 5.07 -6.15
CA LEU A 760 22.08 5.02 -5.79
C LEU A 760 21.20 5.39 -6.99
N MET A 761 20.50 4.40 -7.55
CA MET A 761 19.54 4.55 -8.64
C MET A 761 18.14 4.18 -8.16
N LEU A 762 17.27 5.18 -8.04
CA LEU A 762 15.88 5.03 -7.59
C LEU A 762 14.93 5.55 -8.67
N TYR A 763 13.92 4.76 -9.01
CA TYR A 763 12.80 5.20 -9.83
C TYR A 763 11.55 5.35 -8.98
N VAL A 764 11.04 6.58 -8.87
CA VAL A 764 9.74 6.84 -8.24
C VAL A 764 8.65 6.58 -9.28
N SER A 765 7.86 5.54 -9.04
CA SER A 765 6.76 5.13 -9.91
C SER A 765 5.52 6.00 -9.69
N LYS A 766 5.18 6.28 -8.43
CA LYS A 766 3.99 7.09 -8.11
C LYS A 766 3.99 7.68 -6.71
N MET A 767 3.06 8.59 -6.48
CA MET A 767 2.80 9.23 -5.19
C MET A 767 1.58 8.59 -4.51
N VAL A 768 1.78 7.91 -3.38
CA VAL A 768 0.74 7.21 -2.62
C VAL A 768 0.19 8.14 -1.52
N PRO A 769 -1.13 8.40 -1.48
CA PRO A 769 -1.71 9.24 -0.45
C PRO A 769 -1.63 8.57 0.93
N THR A 770 -1.32 9.33 1.97
CA THR A 770 -1.27 8.82 3.35
C THR A 770 -2.57 9.10 4.10
N SER A 771 -2.74 8.47 5.28
CA SER A 771 -3.87 8.79 6.17
C SER A 771 -3.80 10.22 6.72
N ASP A 772 -2.61 10.82 6.67
CA ASP A 772 -2.35 12.17 7.11
C ASP A 772 -2.60 13.08 5.89
N LYS A 773 -3.70 13.83 5.93
CA LYS A 773 -4.13 14.70 4.82
C LYS A 773 -2.97 15.60 4.36
N GLY A 774 -2.60 15.52 3.08
CA GLY A 774 -1.57 16.38 2.47
C GLY A 774 -0.17 15.78 2.38
N ARG A 775 0.07 14.57 2.90
CA ARG A 775 1.33 13.84 2.67
C ARG A 775 1.13 12.75 1.64
N PHE A 776 2.02 12.70 0.67
CA PHE A 776 2.16 11.59 -0.26
C PHE A 776 3.51 10.91 -0.03
N TYR A 777 3.51 9.58 -0.02
CA TYR A 777 4.74 8.81 -0.06
C TYR A 777 5.12 8.54 -1.51
N ALA A 778 6.38 8.83 -1.85
CA ALA A 778 6.96 8.32 -3.08
C ALA A 778 7.04 6.80 -2.99
N PHE A 779 6.34 6.12 -3.88
CA PHE A 779 6.43 4.69 -4.10
C PHE A 779 7.31 4.46 -5.32
N GLY A 780 8.37 3.67 -5.13
CA GLY A 780 9.39 3.49 -6.15
C GLY A 780 10.29 2.30 -5.84
N ARG A 781 11.15 1.97 -6.80
CA ARG A 781 12.10 0.86 -6.71
C ARG A 781 13.53 1.38 -6.78
N VAL A 782 14.35 0.92 -5.83
CA VAL A 782 15.80 1.05 -5.90
C VAL A 782 16.33 -0.02 -6.84
N PHE A 783 17.02 0.39 -7.90
CA PHE A 783 17.64 -0.48 -8.89
C PHE A 783 19.12 -0.74 -8.57
N SER A 784 19.84 0.25 -8.02
CA SER A 784 21.23 0.11 -7.56
C SER A 784 21.48 0.98 -6.32
N GLY A 785 22.48 0.62 -5.53
CA GLY A 785 22.85 1.31 -4.29
C GLY A 785 21.89 1.07 -3.13
N THR A 786 22.15 1.74 -2.00
CA THR A 786 21.37 1.61 -0.77
C THR A 786 20.88 2.98 -0.28
N VAL A 787 19.57 3.15 -0.14
CA VAL A 787 18.97 4.40 0.38
C VAL A 787 18.95 4.42 1.91
N ARG A 788 19.25 5.57 2.50
CA ARG A 788 19.18 5.85 3.96
C ARG A 788 18.29 7.06 4.23
N ALA A 789 17.71 7.17 5.42
CA ALA A 789 16.76 8.23 5.75
C ALA A 789 17.44 9.60 5.94
N GLY A 790 16.90 10.65 5.29
CA GLY A 790 17.25 12.07 5.46
C GLY A 790 16.21 12.99 4.78
N MET A 791 15.84 14.13 5.39
CA MET A 791 14.81 15.09 4.91
C MET A 791 15.43 16.40 4.41
N LYS A 792 14.86 17.06 3.39
CA LYS A 792 13.84 18.17 3.41
C LYS A 792 13.73 18.68 1.95
N ASP A 793 12.75 19.44 1.43
CA ASP A 793 11.41 19.95 1.74
C ASP A 793 10.93 20.58 0.40
N LEU A 794 9.63 20.67 0.15
CA LEU A 794 9.02 21.82 -0.53
C LEU A 794 7.51 21.73 -0.34
N GLU A 795 6.90 22.89 -0.07
CA GLU A 795 5.49 23.17 -0.39
C GLU A 795 4.44 22.96 0.72
N GLU A 796 4.72 23.51 1.90
CA GLU A 796 3.66 24.08 2.76
C GLU A 796 2.96 25.31 2.09
N ASP A 797 3.35 25.75 0.87
CA ASP A 797 3.22 27.16 0.46
C ASP A 797 2.47 27.53 -0.84
N HIS A 798 1.97 26.65 -1.73
CA HIS A 798 1.54 27.16 -3.07
C HIS A 798 0.09 27.05 -3.52
N ALA A 799 -0.73 26.06 -3.16
CA ALA A 799 -2.13 26.15 -3.57
C ALA A 799 -2.92 27.02 -2.59
N GLN A 800 -3.35 26.53 -1.42
CA GLN A 800 -4.26 27.25 -0.51
C GLN A 800 -5.38 28.08 -1.20
N VAL A 801 -5.81 27.72 -2.41
CA VAL A 801 -6.89 28.39 -3.16
C VAL A 801 -7.95 27.38 -3.62
N PRO A 802 -9.21 27.83 -3.74
CA PRO A 802 -10.29 27.03 -4.31
C PRO A 802 -9.98 26.67 -5.77
N LEU A 803 -10.02 25.38 -6.09
CA LEU A 803 -9.86 24.89 -7.46
C LEU A 803 -11.19 25.03 -8.22
N LYS A 804 -11.16 25.71 -9.37
CA LYS A 804 -12.26 25.73 -10.33
C LYS A 804 -12.11 24.56 -11.30
N THR A 805 -13.04 23.62 -11.26
CA THR A 805 -13.12 22.53 -12.24
C THR A 805 -13.86 23.01 -13.48
N GLY A 806 -13.26 22.85 -14.66
CA GLY A 806 -13.88 23.12 -15.96
C GLY A 806 -14.21 21.84 -16.72
N ASP A 807 -14.92 21.97 -17.82
CA ASP A 807 -15.27 20.84 -18.69
C ASP A 807 -14.02 20.20 -19.30
N PRO A 808 -14.01 18.86 -19.49
CA PRO A 808 -12.90 18.17 -20.12
C PRO A 808 -12.69 18.69 -21.55
N VAL A 809 -11.43 18.88 -21.90
CA VAL A 809 -11.02 19.42 -23.20
C VAL A 809 -10.41 18.31 -24.04
N VAL A 810 -10.91 18.14 -25.26
CA VAL A 810 -10.30 17.27 -26.27
C VAL A 810 -9.13 18.01 -26.92
N GLN A 811 -7.99 17.31 -27.04
CA GLN A 811 -6.87 17.78 -27.83
C GLN A 811 -7.05 17.35 -29.28
N TYR A 812 -6.85 18.28 -30.20
CA TYR A 812 -6.92 18.04 -31.64
C TYR A 812 -5.49 17.98 -32.21
N ARG A 813 -5.37 17.55 -33.46
CA ARG A 813 -4.14 17.70 -34.24
C ARG A 813 -4.42 18.48 -35.51
N GLU A 814 -3.46 19.27 -35.93
CA GLU A 814 -3.49 19.99 -37.19
C GLU A 814 -2.79 19.17 -38.26
N THR A 815 -3.30 19.17 -39.49
CA THR A 815 -2.70 18.45 -40.62
C THR A 815 -2.87 19.25 -41.91
N VAL A 816 -2.34 18.73 -43.02
CA VAL A 816 -2.57 19.24 -44.38
C VAL A 816 -3.18 18.13 -45.23
N THR A 817 -4.04 18.49 -46.18
CA THR A 817 -4.76 17.48 -47.00
C THR A 817 -4.29 17.44 -48.44
N ALA A 818 -3.63 18.50 -48.90
CA ALA A 818 -3.10 18.61 -50.26
C ALA A 818 -1.67 19.18 -50.22
N GLU A 819 -0.95 19.10 -51.34
CA GLU A 819 0.28 19.86 -51.49
C GLU A 819 -0.01 21.37 -51.53
N SER A 820 0.90 22.18 -50.98
CA SER A 820 0.87 23.64 -51.10
C SER A 820 0.64 24.08 -52.54
N THR A 821 -0.38 24.90 -52.76
CA THR A 821 -0.76 25.41 -54.09
C THR A 821 0.28 26.36 -54.71
N ILE A 822 1.16 26.95 -53.90
CA ILE A 822 2.22 27.87 -54.32
C ILE A 822 3.53 27.60 -53.59
N ASP A 823 4.64 28.04 -54.18
CA ASP A 823 5.94 28.10 -53.50
C ASP A 823 5.93 29.21 -52.45
N CYS A 824 5.88 28.82 -51.17
CA CYS A 824 5.84 29.78 -50.09
C CYS A 824 7.23 30.36 -49.85
N LEU A 825 7.31 31.68 -49.70
CA LEU A 825 8.53 32.43 -49.44
C LEU A 825 8.42 33.18 -48.12
N SER A 826 9.47 33.15 -47.31
CA SER A 826 9.68 34.12 -46.22
C SER A 826 11.08 34.71 -46.25
N LYS A 827 11.18 35.99 -45.88
CA LYS A 827 12.41 36.78 -45.79
C LYS A 827 12.84 36.91 -44.32
N SER A 828 14.16 36.97 -44.08
CA SER A 828 14.70 37.31 -42.77
C SER A 828 14.43 38.75 -42.37
N PRO A 829 14.47 39.07 -41.06
CA PRO A 829 14.36 40.45 -40.58
C PRO A 829 15.36 41.41 -41.26
N ASN A 830 16.58 40.95 -41.55
CA ASN A 830 17.57 41.70 -42.32
C ASN A 830 17.34 41.69 -43.85
N LYS A 831 16.31 41.01 -44.35
CA LYS A 831 15.90 40.88 -45.77
C LYS A 831 16.91 40.22 -46.71
N HIS A 832 18.03 39.72 -46.19
CA HIS A 832 19.10 39.12 -46.99
C HIS A 832 18.98 37.61 -47.16
N ASN A 833 18.23 36.93 -46.29
CA ASN A 833 17.99 35.50 -46.39
C ASN A 833 16.54 35.25 -46.81
N ARG A 834 16.34 34.28 -47.69
CA ARG A 834 15.02 33.89 -48.19
C ARG A 834 14.92 32.38 -48.23
N ILE A 835 13.87 31.82 -47.66
CA ILE A 835 13.63 30.37 -47.64
C ILE A 835 12.34 30.10 -48.42
N TYR A 836 12.41 29.15 -49.36
CA TYR A 836 11.29 28.67 -50.15
C TYR A 836 10.89 27.27 -49.69
N MET A 837 9.59 27.05 -49.46
CA MET A 837 9.10 25.79 -48.91
C MET A 837 7.71 25.42 -49.46
N ARG A 838 7.43 24.12 -49.49
CA ARG A 838 6.08 23.56 -49.62
C ARG A 838 5.80 22.55 -48.51
N ALA A 839 4.53 22.40 -48.18
CA ALA A 839 4.02 21.34 -47.31
C ALA A 839 3.18 20.37 -48.15
N CYS A 840 3.21 19.10 -47.78
CA CYS A 840 2.38 18.05 -48.38
C CYS A 840 1.99 17.02 -47.31
N PRO A 841 0.86 16.30 -47.50
CA PRO A 841 0.43 15.27 -46.58
C PRO A 841 1.41 14.10 -46.58
N LEU A 842 1.65 13.54 -45.40
CA LEU A 842 2.30 12.26 -45.23
C LEU A 842 1.25 11.15 -45.39
N ASN A 843 1.66 9.98 -45.86
CA ASN A 843 0.79 8.80 -45.88
C ASN A 843 0.41 8.42 -44.43
N ASP A 844 -0.87 8.06 -44.20
CA ASP A 844 -1.40 7.77 -42.87
C ASP A 844 -0.71 6.54 -42.23
N GLU A 845 -0.49 5.47 -42.99
CA GLU A 845 0.22 4.28 -42.49
C GLU A 845 1.66 4.62 -42.11
N LEU A 846 2.32 5.51 -42.86
CA LEU A 846 3.67 5.98 -42.53
C LEU A 846 3.67 6.82 -41.24
N ALA A 847 2.66 7.68 -41.05
CA ALA A 847 2.52 8.46 -39.82
C ALA A 847 2.35 7.55 -38.59
N ASP A 848 1.53 6.51 -38.71
CA ASP A 848 1.30 5.54 -37.64
C ASP A 848 2.56 4.72 -37.33
N GLU A 849 3.35 4.33 -38.34
CA GLU A 849 4.60 3.59 -38.11
C GLU A 849 5.71 4.45 -37.48
N ILE A 850 5.73 5.76 -37.77
CA ILE A 850 6.63 6.71 -37.10
C ILE A 850 6.24 6.85 -35.63
N GLU A 851 4.94 7.02 -35.33
CA GLU A 851 4.43 7.11 -33.95
C GLU A 851 4.64 5.80 -33.16
N ALA A 852 4.53 4.64 -33.81
CA ALA A 852 4.84 3.34 -33.24
C ALA A 852 6.35 3.10 -33.03
N GLY A 853 7.22 3.99 -33.53
CA GLY A 853 8.67 3.89 -33.41
C GLY A 853 9.32 2.86 -34.34
N LYS A 854 8.61 2.34 -35.33
CA LYS A 854 9.17 1.42 -36.34
C LYS A 854 10.09 2.15 -37.32
N ILE A 855 9.80 3.43 -37.58
CA ILE A 855 10.66 4.33 -38.35
C ILE A 855 11.04 5.48 -37.44
N SER A 856 12.33 5.62 -37.15
CA SER A 856 12.85 6.57 -36.18
C SER A 856 13.90 7.51 -36.78
N ALA A 857 14.08 8.65 -36.13
CA ALA A 857 15.22 9.53 -36.36
C ALA A 857 16.56 8.82 -36.11
N LYS A 858 16.59 7.82 -35.23
CA LYS A 858 17.79 7.07 -34.81
C LYS A 858 18.26 6.02 -35.82
N ASP A 859 17.42 5.62 -36.77
CA ASP A 859 17.75 4.58 -37.73
C ASP A 859 18.86 5.02 -38.70
N ASP A 860 19.62 4.06 -39.22
CA ASP A 860 20.57 4.33 -40.30
C ASP A 860 19.82 4.93 -41.50
N PHE A 861 20.25 6.12 -41.92
CA PHE A 861 19.56 6.91 -42.93
C PHE A 861 19.50 6.23 -44.30
N LYS A 862 20.43 5.30 -44.62
CA LYS A 862 20.39 4.56 -45.90
C LYS A 862 19.38 3.42 -45.83
N LEU A 863 19.31 2.70 -44.71
CA LEU A 863 18.32 1.66 -44.48
C LEU A 863 16.91 2.27 -44.43
N ARG A 864 16.73 3.33 -43.65
CA ARG A 864 15.47 4.08 -43.59
C ARG A 864 15.02 4.55 -44.98
N ALA A 865 15.94 5.07 -45.79
CA ALA A 865 15.61 5.50 -47.14
C ALA A 865 15.19 4.37 -48.08
N ARG A 866 15.73 3.15 -47.93
CA ARG A 866 15.25 1.98 -48.69
C ARG A 866 13.85 1.57 -48.25
N VAL A 867 13.61 1.48 -46.94
CA VAL A 867 12.29 1.14 -46.39
C VAL A 867 11.22 2.13 -46.88
N LEU A 868 11.52 3.43 -46.84
CA LEU A 868 10.63 4.47 -47.33
C LEU A 868 10.35 4.33 -48.84
N ALA A 869 11.34 3.97 -49.64
CA ALA A 869 11.16 3.79 -51.08
C ALA A 869 10.38 2.52 -51.42
N ASP A 870 10.74 1.40 -50.79
CA ASP A 870 10.18 0.08 -51.11
C ASP A 870 8.72 -0.05 -50.63
N LYS A 871 8.37 0.55 -49.47
CA LYS A 871 7.05 0.40 -48.84
C LYS A 871 6.11 1.59 -49.04
N TYR A 872 6.66 2.80 -49.16
CA TYR A 872 5.88 4.04 -49.16
C TYR A 872 6.10 4.89 -50.42
N GLU A 873 6.74 4.33 -51.45
CA GLU A 873 6.96 4.98 -52.75
C GLU A 873 7.72 6.32 -52.67
N TRP A 874 8.57 6.49 -51.65
CA TRP A 874 9.44 7.66 -51.56
C TRP A 874 10.59 7.60 -52.57
N ASP A 875 11.01 8.76 -53.08
CA ASP A 875 12.29 8.85 -53.75
C ASP A 875 13.44 8.57 -52.76
N VAL A 876 14.30 7.62 -53.10
CA VAL A 876 15.41 7.17 -52.25
C VAL A 876 16.39 8.32 -51.95
N THR A 877 16.55 9.26 -52.88
CA THR A 877 17.49 10.38 -52.70
C THR A 877 16.91 11.44 -51.76
N GLU A 878 15.61 11.72 -51.85
CA GLU A 878 14.89 12.60 -50.92
C GLU A 878 14.81 11.99 -49.52
N ALA A 879 14.53 10.69 -49.41
CA ALA A 879 14.44 9.99 -48.13
C ALA A 879 15.77 10.02 -47.35
N ARG A 880 16.92 10.07 -48.04
CA ARG A 880 18.25 10.27 -47.41
C ARG A 880 18.48 11.69 -46.92
N LYS A 881 17.75 12.66 -47.46
CA LYS A 881 17.84 14.09 -47.13
C LYS A 881 16.82 14.54 -46.08
N ILE A 882 16.19 13.61 -45.38
CA ILE A 882 15.40 13.91 -44.19
C ILE A 882 16.32 14.48 -43.10
N TRP A 883 16.02 15.70 -42.64
CA TRP A 883 16.80 16.38 -41.61
C TRP A 883 16.38 15.99 -40.20
N CYS A 884 15.07 15.94 -39.93
CA CYS A 884 14.54 15.61 -38.62
C CYS A 884 13.05 15.23 -38.71
N PHE A 885 12.60 14.54 -37.66
CA PHE A 885 11.20 14.27 -37.36
C PHE A 885 10.71 15.24 -36.28
N GLY A 886 9.41 15.51 -36.19
CA GLY A 886 8.89 16.50 -35.24
C GLY A 886 7.40 16.34 -34.94
N PRO A 887 6.90 16.89 -33.81
CA PRO A 887 7.68 17.58 -32.78
C PRO A 887 8.53 16.62 -31.92
N ASP A 888 9.42 17.21 -31.11
CA ASP A 888 10.30 16.55 -30.12
C ASP A 888 11.15 15.38 -30.68
N GLY A 889 11.42 15.38 -31.99
CA GLY A 889 12.26 14.37 -32.65
C GLY A 889 11.60 13.02 -32.96
N THR A 890 10.35 12.81 -32.51
CA THR A 890 9.62 11.54 -32.66
C THR A 890 8.27 11.67 -33.34
N GLY A 891 7.73 12.88 -33.49
CA GLY A 891 6.42 13.07 -34.10
C GLY A 891 6.40 12.78 -35.62
N PRO A 892 5.22 12.44 -36.19
CA PRO A 892 5.05 12.04 -37.58
C PRO A 892 4.99 13.24 -38.53
N ASN A 893 5.95 14.15 -38.41
CA ASN A 893 6.18 15.23 -39.37
C ASN A 893 7.64 15.17 -39.81
N VAL A 894 7.91 15.48 -41.08
CA VAL A 894 9.25 15.32 -41.65
C VAL A 894 9.71 16.59 -42.34
N LEU A 895 10.94 17.04 -42.05
CA LEU A 895 11.61 18.11 -42.79
C LEU A 895 12.60 17.49 -43.79
N VAL A 896 12.45 17.83 -45.08
CA VAL A 896 13.23 17.27 -46.19
C VAL A 896 13.91 18.39 -46.97
N ASP A 897 15.19 18.20 -47.28
CA ASP A 897 15.96 19.09 -48.16
C ASP A 897 15.85 18.62 -49.62
N ILE A 898 15.24 19.43 -50.48
CA ILE A 898 15.11 19.20 -51.93
C ILE A 898 15.97 20.19 -52.73
N THR A 899 16.75 21.03 -52.05
CA THR A 899 17.55 22.06 -52.69
C THR A 899 18.65 21.48 -53.60
N LYS A 900 19.07 22.26 -54.59
CA LYS A 900 20.14 21.90 -55.53
C LYS A 900 21.25 22.95 -55.49
N GLN A 901 22.44 22.53 -55.04
CA GLN A 901 23.68 23.31 -55.05
C GLN A 901 23.63 24.66 -54.29
N VAL A 902 22.89 24.72 -53.19
CA VAL A 902 22.84 25.92 -52.32
C VAL A 902 24.09 25.98 -51.43
N GLN A 903 24.84 27.09 -51.53
CA GLN A 903 26.00 27.35 -50.68
C GLN A 903 25.56 27.66 -49.24
N TYR A 904 26.38 27.28 -48.25
CA TYR A 904 26.17 27.55 -46.82
C TYR A 904 24.92 26.89 -46.19
N LEU A 905 24.21 26.00 -46.90
CA LEU A 905 23.00 25.33 -46.37
C LEU A 905 23.26 24.54 -45.08
N GLY A 906 24.43 23.91 -44.97
CA GLY A 906 24.83 23.16 -43.77
C GLY A 906 24.92 24.03 -42.51
N GLU A 907 25.23 25.32 -42.64
CA GLU A 907 25.36 26.23 -41.49
C GLU A 907 24.01 26.62 -40.88
N ILE A 908 22.95 26.61 -41.68
CA ILE A 908 21.60 26.99 -41.23
C ILE A 908 20.75 25.78 -40.80
N LYS A 909 21.25 24.55 -41.00
CA LYS A 909 20.53 23.30 -40.73
C LYS A 909 19.97 23.26 -39.31
N ASP A 910 20.79 23.50 -38.30
CA ASP A 910 20.36 23.43 -36.89
C ASP A 910 19.30 24.50 -36.56
N SER A 911 19.41 25.68 -37.19
CA SER A 911 18.41 26.74 -37.04
C SER A 911 17.07 26.35 -37.68
N CYS A 912 17.09 25.72 -38.85
CA CYS A 912 15.88 25.19 -39.49
C CYS A 912 15.25 24.03 -38.70
N VAL A 913 16.07 23.13 -38.15
CA VAL A 913 15.61 22.03 -37.28
C VAL A 913 14.94 22.59 -36.03
N ALA A 914 15.56 23.57 -35.36
CA ALA A 914 14.95 24.22 -34.19
C ALA A 914 13.62 24.91 -34.52
N ALA A 915 13.56 25.60 -35.66
CA ALA A 915 12.32 26.21 -36.16
C ALA A 915 11.23 25.17 -36.43
N PHE A 916 11.62 24.03 -37.01
CA PHE A 916 10.72 22.92 -37.33
C PHE A 916 10.14 22.27 -36.08
N GLN A 917 10.95 21.99 -35.06
CA GLN A 917 10.45 21.45 -33.79
C GLN A 917 9.42 22.36 -33.15
N TRP A 918 9.62 23.68 -33.24
CA TRP A 918 8.67 24.65 -32.73
C TRP A 918 7.40 24.73 -33.59
N ALA A 919 7.55 24.84 -34.91
CA ALA A 919 6.43 24.97 -35.85
C ALA A 919 5.51 23.73 -35.85
N THR A 920 6.06 22.54 -35.64
CA THR A 920 5.30 21.29 -35.55
C THR A 920 4.65 21.10 -34.19
N LYS A 921 5.17 21.74 -33.13
CA LYS A 921 4.57 21.72 -31.79
C LYS A 921 3.37 22.65 -31.68
N GLU A 922 3.45 23.82 -32.30
CA GLU A 922 2.42 24.86 -32.34
C GLU A 922 2.05 25.16 -33.81
N GLY A 923 0.98 24.55 -34.32
CA GLY A 923 0.50 24.78 -35.69
C GLY A 923 -0.12 26.17 -35.91
N PRO A 924 -0.27 26.61 -37.18
CA PRO A 924 -0.74 27.95 -37.50
C PRO A 924 -2.26 28.17 -37.28
N VAL A 925 -3.06 27.11 -37.22
CA VAL A 925 -4.53 27.19 -37.20
C VAL A 925 -5.05 27.42 -35.78
N ALA A 926 -4.64 26.60 -34.81
CA ALA A 926 -5.13 26.63 -33.44
C ALA A 926 -4.00 26.51 -32.41
N GLU A 927 -2.73 26.57 -32.84
CA GLU A 927 -1.55 26.25 -32.03
C GLU A 927 -1.67 24.86 -31.39
N GLU A 928 -2.26 23.90 -32.13
CA GLU A 928 -2.21 22.48 -31.80
C GLU A 928 -1.05 21.82 -32.55
N SER A 929 -0.57 20.67 -32.08
CA SER A 929 0.56 20.00 -32.73
C SER A 929 0.18 19.49 -34.12
N LEU A 930 1.09 19.66 -35.07
CA LEU A 930 0.97 19.13 -36.42
C LEU A 930 1.10 17.60 -36.39
N ARG A 931 0.39 16.92 -37.29
CA ARG A 931 0.48 15.48 -37.52
C ARG A 931 0.41 15.17 -39.01
N GLY A 932 1.30 14.31 -39.50
CA GLY A 932 1.27 13.85 -40.88
C GLY A 932 1.68 14.92 -41.90
N CYS A 933 2.55 15.86 -41.54
CA CYS A 933 3.00 16.91 -42.46
C CYS A 933 4.44 16.68 -42.93
N ARG A 934 4.65 16.66 -44.24
CA ARG A 934 5.99 16.69 -44.86
C ARG A 934 6.29 18.10 -45.37
N PHE A 935 7.43 18.65 -44.96
CA PHE A 935 7.91 19.97 -45.36
C PHE A 935 9.14 19.84 -46.26
N ASN A 936 9.08 20.42 -47.44
CA ASN A 936 10.12 20.36 -48.45
C ASN A 936 10.77 21.74 -48.61
N ILE A 937 12.05 21.86 -48.24
CA ILE A 937 12.85 23.05 -48.54
C ILE A 937 13.22 23.00 -50.02
N LEU A 938 12.70 23.95 -50.80
CA LEU A 938 12.87 23.97 -52.26
C LEU A 938 14.12 24.73 -52.67
N ASP A 939 14.31 25.92 -52.10
CA ASP A 939 15.45 26.79 -52.37
C ASP A 939 15.73 27.71 -51.19
N VAL A 940 16.97 28.18 -51.07
CA VAL A 940 17.37 29.16 -50.05
C VAL A 940 18.37 30.14 -50.64
N THR A 941 18.09 31.44 -50.48
CA THR A 941 19.09 32.49 -50.70
C THR A 941 19.67 32.92 -49.36
N LEU A 942 20.99 32.94 -49.25
CA LEU A 942 21.71 33.24 -48.01
C LEU A 942 22.68 34.40 -48.23
N HIS A 943 22.77 35.31 -47.26
CA HIS A 943 23.79 36.37 -47.26
C HIS A 943 25.19 35.77 -47.26
N ALA A 944 26.25 36.42 -47.78
CA ALA A 944 27.60 35.84 -47.83
C ALA A 944 28.26 35.62 -46.45
N ASP A 945 28.05 36.54 -45.51
CA ASP A 945 28.63 36.46 -44.15
C ASP A 945 27.76 35.70 -43.15
N ALA A 946 28.37 34.81 -42.38
CA ALA A 946 27.70 33.99 -41.36
C ALA A 946 27.02 34.81 -40.24
N ILE A 947 27.55 36.00 -39.91
CA ILE A 947 26.97 36.89 -38.89
C ILE A 947 25.52 37.29 -39.27
N HIS A 948 25.25 37.43 -40.57
CA HIS A 948 23.92 37.79 -41.09
C HIS A 948 22.99 36.58 -41.30
N ARG A 949 23.44 35.37 -40.95
CA ARG A 949 22.71 34.09 -41.06
C ARG A 949 22.50 33.38 -39.72
N GLY A 950 22.74 34.05 -38.59
CA GLY A 950 22.55 33.45 -37.27
C GLY A 950 21.12 33.01 -36.97
N GLY A 951 20.93 32.19 -35.93
CA GLY A 951 19.63 31.61 -35.58
C GLY A 951 18.50 32.62 -35.38
N GLY A 952 18.80 33.82 -34.86
CA GLY A 952 17.82 34.90 -34.73
C GLY A 952 17.27 35.45 -36.06
N GLN A 953 17.94 35.19 -37.19
CA GLN A 953 17.46 35.52 -38.53
C GLN A 953 16.76 34.34 -39.20
N ILE A 954 17.30 33.12 -39.06
CA ILE A 954 16.81 31.94 -39.77
C ILE A 954 15.59 31.31 -39.09
N ILE A 955 15.60 31.16 -37.77
CA ILE A 955 14.51 30.50 -37.02
C ILE A 955 13.14 31.15 -37.29
N PRO A 956 12.96 32.48 -37.13
CA PRO A 956 11.66 33.10 -37.37
C PRO A 956 11.24 33.02 -38.84
N THR A 957 12.18 33.11 -39.79
CA THR A 957 11.89 33.00 -41.23
C THR A 957 11.47 31.60 -41.63
N CYS A 958 12.18 30.59 -41.13
CA CYS A 958 11.88 29.19 -41.38
C CYS A 958 10.52 28.80 -40.77
N ARG A 959 10.21 29.27 -39.56
CA ARG A 959 8.88 29.09 -38.95
C ARG A 959 7.76 29.78 -39.75
N ARG A 960 7.97 31.03 -40.19
CA ARG A 960 6.99 31.75 -41.01
C ARG A 960 6.70 31.03 -42.32
N VAL A 961 7.73 30.56 -43.03
CA VAL A 961 7.50 29.87 -44.31
C VAL A 961 6.80 28.52 -44.12
N MET A 962 7.04 27.79 -43.01
CA MET A 962 6.28 26.58 -42.67
C MET A 962 4.80 26.88 -42.48
N TYR A 963 4.46 27.93 -41.74
CA TYR A 963 3.06 28.34 -41.56
C TYR A 963 2.39 28.78 -42.86
N ALA A 964 3.09 29.54 -43.70
CA ALA A 964 2.60 29.87 -45.04
C ALA A 964 2.35 28.60 -45.88
N SER A 965 3.26 27.62 -45.80
CA SER A 965 3.14 26.35 -46.52
C SER A 965 1.93 25.54 -46.07
N VAL A 966 1.67 25.47 -44.76
CA VAL A 966 0.48 24.78 -44.21
C VAL A 966 -0.81 25.45 -44.65
N LEU A 967 -0.89 26.79 -44.59
CA LEU A 967 -2.11 27.52 -44.97
C LEU A 967 -2.42 27.41 -46.47
N THR A 968 -1.42 27.18 -47.32
CA THR A 968 -1.60 26.99 -48.77
C THR A 968 -1.81 25.54 -49.18
N ALA A 969 -1.68 24.60 -48.23
CA ALA A 969 -1.77 23.14 -48.40
C ALA A 969 -3.12 22.56 -47.93
N THR A 970 -4.17 23.37 -47.94
CA THR A 970 -5.52 23.01 -47.46
C THR A 970 -5.48 22.40 -46.05
N PRO A 971 -5.30 23.23 -45.00
CA PRO A 971 -5.15 22.76 -43.63
C PRO A 971 -6.38 21.93 -43.20
N GLY A 972 -6.16 20.94 -42.35
CA GLY A 972 -7.20 20.08 -41.79
C GLY A 972 -7.04 19.92 -40.28
N ILE A 973 -8.12 19.50 -39.62
CA ILE A 973 -8.10 19.13 -38.20
C ILE A 973 -8.41 17.65 -38.06
N GLN A 974 -7.61 16.96 -37.26
CA GLN A 974 -7.85 15.57 -36.86
C GLN A 974 -8.43 15.53 -35.45
N GLU A 975 -9.53 14.80 -35.30
CA GLU A 975 -10.13 14.46 -34.02
C GLU A 975 -9.68 13.07 -33.57
N PRO A 976 -9.49 12.83 -32.26
CA PRO A 976 -9.19 11.50 -31.77
C PRO A 976 -10.47 10.64 -31.76
N VAL A 977 -10.31 9.35 -32.04
CA VAL A 977 -11.40 8.38 -32.10
C VAL A 977 -11.12 7.21 -31.15
N TYR A 978 -12.15 6.83 -30.39
CA TYR A 978 -12.13 5.64 -29.56
C TYR A 978 -12.60 4.42 -30.34
N LEU A 979 -11.91 3.30 -30.16
CA LEU A 979 -12.47 1.98 -30.35
C LEU A 979 -13.30 1.63 -29.12
N VAL A 980 -14.60 1.46 -29.33
CA VAL A 980 -15.57 1.12 -28.31
C VAL A 980 -16.00 -0.33 -28.48
N GLU A 981 -15.73 -1.18 -27.49
CA GLU A 981 -16.28 -2.52 -27.39
C GLU A 981 -17.45 -2.51 -26.39
N ILE A 982 -18.60 -3.00 -26.82
CA ILE A 982 -19.82 -3.03 -26.01
C ILE A 982 -20.30 -4.46 -25.92
N GLN A 983 -20.36 -4.98 -24.70
CA GLN A 983 -20.90 -6.32 -24.45
C GLN A 983 -22.34 -6.21 -23.94
N CYS A 984 -23.25 -6.95 -24.57
CA CYS A 984 -24.66 -6.95 -24.21
C CYS A 984 -25.37 -8.26 -24.59
N PRO A 985 -26.52 -8.58 -23.98
CA PRO A 985 -27.42 -9.59 -24.53
C PRO A 985 -28.05 -9.13 -25.85
N ASP A 986 -28.46 -10.09 -26.69
CA ASP A 986 -29.10 -9.83 -28.01
C ASP A 986 -30.29 -8.86 -27.93
N SER A 987 -31.09 -8.94 -26.85
CA SER A 987 -32.24 -8.07 -26.61
C SER A 987 -31.91 -6.58 -26.45
N ALA A 988 -30.66 -6.23 -26.16
CA ALA A 988 -30.23 -4.86 -25.85
C ALA A 988 -29.51 -4.16 -27.02
N ILE A 989 -29.25 -4.86 -28.13
CA ILE A 989 -28.49 -4.33 -29.30
C ILE A 989 -29.15 -3.08 -29.90
N GLY A 990 -30.48 -3.04 -29.97
CA GLY A 990 -31.21 -1.88 -30.52
C GLY A 990 -30.91 -0.58 -29.77
N GLY A 991 -30.71 -0.65 -28.44
CA GLY A 991 -30.33 0.51 -27.63
C GLY A 991 -28.91 1.01 -27.93
N ILE A 992 -27.99 0.10 -28.23
CA ILE A 992 -26.60 0.42 -28.59
C ILE A 992 -26.54 1.20 -29.90
N TYR A 993 -27.20 0.70 -30.94
CA TYR A 993 -27.26 1.34 -32.25
C TYR A 993 -27.84 2.75 -32.19
N SER A 994 -28.92 2.93 -31.42
CA SER A 994 -29.52 4.25 -31.19
C SER A 994 -28.53 5.24 -30.57
N CYS A 995 -27.79 4.81 -29.54
CA CYS A 995 -26.81 5.64 -28.86
C CYS A 995 -25.59 5.96 -29.73
N LEU A 996 -25.06 5.00 -30.49
CA LEU A 996 -23.90 5.18 -31.36
C LEU A 996 -24.24 6.07 -32.56
N ASN A 997 -25.35 5.80 -33.25
CA ASN A 997 -25.75 6.59 -34.43
C ASN A 997 -25.99 8.06 -34.09
N ARG A 998 -26.56 8.34 -32.91
CA ARG A 998 -26.76 9.73 -32.42
C ARG A 998 -25.45 10.47 -32.21
N ARG A 999 -24.34 9.75 -31.98
CA ARG A 999 -23.03 10.29 -31.58
C ARG A 999 -21.95 10.09 -32.65
N ARG A 1000 -22.35 9.93 -33.93
CA ARG A 1000 -21.44 9.66 -35.06
C ARG A 1000 -20.60 8.39 -34.89
N GLY A 1001 -21.07 7.44 -34.07
CA GLY A 1001 -20.42 6.15 -33.89
C GLY A 1001 -20.65 5.24 -35.10
N GLN A 1002 -19.61 4.52 -35.52
CA GLN A 1002 -19.65 3.60 -36.66
C GLN A 1002 -19.37 2.17 -36.18
N VAL A 1003 -20.38 1.30 -36.23
CA VAL A 1003 -20.24 -0.13 -35.91
C VAL A 1003 -19.58 -0.84 -37.10
N PHE A 1004 -18.55 -1.65 -36.83
CA PHE A 1004 -17.83 -2.38 -37.88
C PHE A 1004 -17.66 -3.88 -37.59
N SER A 1005 -17.89 -4.34 -36.37
CA SER A 1005 -17.89 -5.77 -36.03
C SER A 1005 -18.96 -6.09 -34.99
N GLU A 1006 -19.63 -7.22 -35.22
CA GLU A 1006 -20.61 -7.84 -34.33
C GLU A 1006 -20.31 -9.32 -34.25
N GLU A 1007 -19.89 -9.77 -33.07
CA GLU A 1007 -19.49 -11.15 -32.86
C GLU A 1007 -20.30 -11.74 -31.71
N GLN A 1008 -20.95 -12.88 -31.96
CA GLN A 1008 -21.59 -13.66 -30.91
C GLN A 1008 -20.54 -14.44 -30.14
N LYS A 1009 -20.48 -14.28 -28.81
CA LYS A 1009 -19.57 -15.06 -27.98
C LYS A 1009 -20.06 -16.50 -27.88
N VAL A 1010 -19.32 -17.42 -28.51
CA VAL A 1010 -19.62 -18.86 -28.55
C VAL A 1010 -19.83 -19.40 -27.13
N GLY A 1011 -20.98 -20.04 -26.87
CA GLY A 1011 -21.32 -20.60 -25.57
C GLY A 1011 -22.00 -19.64 -24.58
N THR A 1012 -22.23 -18.37 -24.95
CA THR A 1012 -22.99 -17.40 -24.13
C THR A 1012 -24.06 -16.67 -24.96
N PRO A 1013 -25.14 -16.15 -24.35
CA PRO A 1013 -26.13 -15.33 -25.05
C PRO A 1013 -25.67 -13.87 -25.26
N MET A 1014 -24.38 -13.59 -25.10
CA MET A 1014 -23.79 -12.24 -25.17
C MET A 1014 -23.19 -11.98 -26.54
N MET A 1015 -23.36 -10.75 -26.99
CA MET A 1015 -22.86 -10.19 -28.23
C MET A 1015 -21.79 -9.14 -27.89
N ALA A 1016 -20.70 -9.11 -28.66
CA ALA A 1016 -19.69 -8.07 -28.60
C ALA A 1016 -19.82 -7.19 -29.84
N VAL A 1017 -20.13 -5.91 -29.64
CA VAL A 1017 -20.25 -4.90 -30.70
C VAL A 1017 -19.03 -4.00 -30.64
N LYS A 1018 -18.27 -3.90 -31.74
CA LYS A 1018 -17.12 -3.00 -31.87
C LYS A 1018 -17.47 -1.83 -32.79
N ALA A 1019 -17.19 -0.62 -32.30
CA ALA A 1019 -17.52 0.61 -33.01
C ALA A 1019 -16.44 1.68 -32.84
N TYR A 1020 -16.28 2.54 -33.84
CA TYR A 1020 -15.49 3.76 -33.72
C TYR A 1020 -16.36 4.90 -33.20
N LEU A 1021 -15.90 5.64 -32.19
CA LEU A 1021 -16.63 6.76 -31.57
C LEU A 1021 -15.70 7.97 -31.40
N PRO A 1022 -16.00 9.13 -32.02
CA PRO A 1022 -15.21 10.34 -31.80
C PRO A 1022 -15.20 10.76 -30.32
N VAL A 1023 -14.03 11.09 -29.77
CA VAL A 1023 -13.87 11.41 -28.34
C VAL A 1023 -14.74 12.58 -27.90
N ASN A 1024 -14.90 13.60 -28.76
CA ASN A 1024 -15.75 14.75 -28.44
C ASN A 1024 -17.24 14.37 -28.27
N GLU A 1025 -17.68 13.29 -28.93
CA GLU A 1025 -19.04 12.77 -28.83
C GLU A 1025 -19.17 11.70 -27.74
N SER A 1026 -18.09 11.33 -27.04
CA SER A 1026 -18.11 10.32 -25.99
C SER A 1026 -18.57 10.86 -24.63
N PHE A 1027 -18.63 12.18 -24.45
CA PHE A 1027 -19.08 12.78 -23.19
C PHE A 1027 -20.55 12.46 -22.91
N GLY A 1028 -20.80 11.81 -21.77
CA GLY A 1028 -22.14 11.33 -21.38
C GLY A 1028 -22.60 10.06 -22.11
N PHE A 1029 -21.76 9.46 -22.96
CA PHE A 1029 -22.10 8.25 -23.73
C PHE A 1029 -22.50 7.07 -22.82
N THR A 1030 -21.75 6.82 -21.75
CA THR A 1030 -21.99 5.69 -20.85
C THR A 1030 -23.32 5.80 -20.10
N ALA A 1031 -23.71 7.01 -19.71
CA ALA A 1031 -24.99 7.26 -19.04
C ALA A 1031 -26.17 7.05 -19.99
N ASP A 1032 -26.06 7.58 -21.22
CA ASP A 1032 -27.07 7.41 -22.26
C ASP A 1032 -27.22 5.94 -22.66
N LEU A 1033 -26.10 5.24 -22.84
CA LEU A 1033 -26.10 3.82 -23.18
C LEU A 1033 -26.78 3.00 -22.09
N ARG A 1034 -26.44 3.27 -20.82
CA ARG A 1034 -27.06 2.60 -19.68
C ARG A 1034 -28.57 2.83 -19.63
N ALA A 1035 -29.03 4.04 -19.95
CA ALA A 1035 -30.46 4.35 -20.01
C ALA A 1035 -31.15 3.63 -21.17
N ALA A 1036 -30.55 3.62 -22.37
CA ALA A 1036 -31.11 3.00 -23.56
C ALA A 1036 -31.15 1.47 -23.51
N THR A 1037 -30.24 0.84 -22.76
CA THR A 1037 -30.13 -0.62 -22.67
C THR A 1037 -30.62 -1.18 -21.34
N GLY A 1038 -31.31 -0.39 -20.52
CA GLY A 1038 -31.74 -0.81 -19.18
C GLY A 1038 -30.60 -1.26 -18.24
N GLY A 1039 -29.38 -0.75 -18.48
CA GLY A 1039 -28.17 -1.10 -17.74
C GLY A 1039 -27.50 -2.42 -18.12
N GLN A 1040 -27.95 -3.08 -19.18
CA GLN A 1040 -27.44 -4.40 -19.60
C GLN A 1040 -26.21 -4.34 -20.53
N ALA A 1041 -25.83 -3.16 -21.02
CA ALA A 1041 -24.69 -2.97 -21.91
C ALA A 1041 -23.49 -2.38 -21.16
N PHE A 1042 -22.31 -2.93 -21.43
CA PHE A 1042 -21.06 -2.55 -20.80
C PHE A 1042 -20.10 -2.00 -21.86
N PRO A 1043 -19.99 -0.67 -22.01
CA PRO A 1043 -19.09 -0.05 -22.97
C PRO A 1043 -17.67 0.06 -22.40
N GLN A 1044 -16.69 -0.21 -23.23
CA GLN A 1044 -15.28 0.06 -22.97
C GLN A 1044 -14.72 0.86 -24.15
N ALA A 1045 -14.07 1.99 -23.88
CA ALA A 1045 -13.51 2.85 -24.91
C ALA A 1045 -11.99 2.92 -24.75
N VAL A 1046 -11.26 2.69 -25.84
CA VAL A 1046 -9.80 2.81 -25.89
C VAL A 1046 -9.44 3.73 -27.04
N PHE A 1047 -8.45 4.62 -26.86
CA PHE A 1047 -7.94 5.43 -27.98
C PHE A 1047 -7.41 4.51 -29.07
N ASP A 1048 -7.86 4.73 -30.30
CA ASP A 1048 -7.54 3.88 -31.44
C ASP A 1048 -6.70 4.64 -32.45
N HIS A 1049 -7.28 5.66 -33.11
CA HIS A 1049 -6.60 6.43 -34.15
C HIS A 1049 -7.04 7.90 -34.19
N TRP A 1050 -6.35 8.67 -35.02
CA TRP A 1050 -6.70 10.05 -35.39
C TRP A 1050 -7.48 10.04 -36.70
N GLN A 1051 -8.65 10.70 -36.72
CA GLN A 1051 -9.50 10.79 -37.91
C GLN A 1051 -9.60 12.23 -38.37
N ILE A 1052 -9.47 12.47 -39.68
CA ILE A 1052 -9.67 13.80 -40.23
C ILE A 1052 -11.15 14.21 -40.15
N MET A 1053 -11.40 15.41 -39.63
CA MET A 1053 -12.75 15.96 -39.57
C MET A 1053 -13.18 16.47 -40.96
N PRO A 1054 -14.43 16.21 -41.38
CA PRO A 1054 -14.95 16.75 -42.63
C PRO A 1054 -15.20 18.26 -42.49
N GLY A 1055 -14.51 19.05 -43.32
CA GLY A 1055 -14.68 20.51 -43.40
C GLY A 1055 -13.35 21.26 -43.41
N ASN A 1056 -13.37 22.48 -43.94
CA ASN A 1056 -12.18 23.32 -44.03
C ASN A 1056 -12.08 24.27 -42.81
N PRO A 1057 -11.00 24.22 -42.02
CA PRO A 1057 -10.81 25.09 -40.87
C PRO A 1057 -10.83 26.58 -41.19
N THR A 1058 -10.54 27.01 -42.43
CA THR A 1058 -10.48 28.43 -42.82
C THR A 1058 -11.81 29.00 -43.35
N GLU A 1059 -12.82 28.16 -43.57
CA GLU A 1059 -14.10 28.57 -44.15
C GLU A 1059 -15.20 28.64 -43.09
N ALA A 1060 -15.87 29.80 -43.01
CA ALA A 1060 -16.95 29.99 -42.06
C ALA A 1060 -18.19 29.14 -42.42
N GLY A 1061 -18.93 28.68 -41.40
CA GLY A 1061 -20.19 27.94 -41.56
C GLY A 1061 -20.08 26.42 -41.45
N ASN A 1062 -18.91 25.88 -41.08
CA ASN A 1062 -18.74 24.46 -40.79
C ASN A 1062 -18.34 24.19 -39.32
N LYS A 1063 -18.56 22.96 -38.85
CA LYS A 1063 -18.30 22.56 -37.46
C LYS A 1063 -16.82 22.67 -37.07
N VAL A 1064 -15.90 22.46 -38.02
CA VAL A 1064 -14.45 22.54 -37.80
C VAL A 1064 -14.03 23.98 -37.47
N TYR A 1065 -14.54 24.96 -38.22
CA TYR A 1065 -14.34 26.39 -38.00
C TYR A 1065 -14.79 26.83 -36.61
N ASP A 1066 -15.98 26.39 -36.18
CA ASP A 1066 -16.54 26.75 -34.87
C ASP A 1066 -15.72 26.15 -33.70
N ILE A 1067 -15.26 24.90 -33.86
CA ILE A 1067 -14.38 24.24 -32.88
C ILE A 1067 -13.07 25.02 -32.75
N ILE A 1068 -12.45 25.40 -33.87
CA ILE A 1068 -11.18 26.14 -33.88
C ILE A 1068 -11.34 27.50 -33.21
N ARG A 1069 -12.39 28.26 -33.53
CA ARG A 1069 -12.66 29.54 -32.86
C ARG A 1069 -12.79 29.36 -31.35
N THR A 1070 -13.47 28.30 -30.92
CA THR A 1070 -13.61 27.97 -29.50
C THR A 1070 -12.27 27.63 -28.84
N VAL A 1071 -11.43 26.82 -29.51
CA VAL A 1071 -10.07 26.48 -29.04
C VAL A 1071 -9.18 27.73 -28.97
N ARG A 1072 -9.18 28.56 -30.01
CA ARG A 1072 -8.42 29.82 -30.08
C ARG A 1072 -8.85 30.79 -29.00
N LYS A 1073 -10.16 31.00 -28.83
CA LYS A 1073 -10.74 31.82 -27.76
C LYS A 1073 -10.30 31.35 -26.38
N ARG A 1074 -10.32 30.03 -26.13
CA ARG A 1074 -9.87 29.43 -24.86
C ARG A 1074 -8.38 29.64 -24.62
N LYS A 1075 -7.56 29.57 -25.67
CA LYS A 1075 -6.11 29.84 -25.61
C LYS A 1075 -5.77 31.35 -25.53
N GLY A 1076 -6.75 32.24 -25.63
CA GLY A 1076 -6.53 33.69 -25.64
C GLY A 1076 -5.95 34.22 -26.96
N LEU A 1077 -6.08 33.45 -28.05
CA LEU A 1077 -5.69 33.86 -29.39
C LEU A 1077 -6.78 34.71 -30.05
N VAL A 1078 -6.42 35.45 -31.11
CA VAL A 1078 -7.39 36.10 -31.99
C VAL A 1078 -8.33 35.02 -32.55
N GLU A 1079 -9.65 35.17 -32.38
CA GLU A 1079 -10.60 34.10 -32.72
C GLU A 1079 -10.47 33.66 -34.19
N ASP A 1080 -10.24 34.61 -35.10
CA ASP A 1080 -10.01 34.31 -36.52
C ASP A 1080 -8.59 33.78 -36.76
N ILE A 1081 -8.47 32.85 -37.72
CA ILE A 1081 -7.20 32.26 -38.14
C ILE A 1081 -6.36 33.34 -38.84
N PRO A 1082 -5.04 33.42 -38.59
CA PRO A 1082 -4.20 34.40 -39.26
C PRO A 1082 -4.16 34.16 -40.77
N GLY A 1083 -4.34 35.22 -41.55
CA GLY A 1083 -4.25 35.16 -43.00
C GLY A 1083 -2.85 34.82 -43.52
N LEU A 1084 -2.80 34.35 -44.76
CA LEU A 1084 -1.55 34.00 -45.45
C LEU A 1084 -0.58 35.20 -45.53
N ASP A 1085 -1.11 36.41 -45.65
CA ASP A 1085 -0.38 37.68 -45.71
C ASP A 1085 0.54 37.94 -44.50
N LYS A 1086 0.22 37.34 -43.35
CA LYS A 1086 1.07 37.44 -42.15
C LYS A 1086 2.39 36.67 -42.31
N TYR A 1087 2.37 35.57 -43.05
CA TYR A 1087 3.47 34.60 -43.10
C TYR A 1087 4.21 34.59 -44.45
N TYR A 1088 3.50 34.88 -45.53
CA TYR A 1088 4.02 34.88 -46.90
C TYR A 1088 4.58 36.24 -47.30
N ASP A 1089 5.83 36.27 -47.76
CA ASP A 1089 6.48 37.46 -48.29
C ASP A 1089 6.52 37.41 -49.82
N LYS A 1090 6.17 38.51 -50.49
CA LYS A 1090 6.37 38.65 -51.95
C LYS A 1090 7.82 39.00 -52.28
N LEU A 1091 8.30 38.54 -53.44
CA LEU A 1091 9.66 38.75 -53.94
C LEU A 1091 10.06 40.22 -54.03
#